data_AF-A0ABD5TWU0-F1
#
_entry.id   AF-A0ABD5TWU0-F1
#
_cell.length_a   1.000
_cell.length_b   1.000
_cell.length_c   1.000
_cell.angle_alpha   90.00
_cell.angle_beta   90.00
_cell.angle_gamma   90.00
#
_symmetry.space_group_name_H-M   'P 1'
#
loop_
_entity.id
_entity.type
_entity.pdbx_description
1 polymer ?
#
loop_
_entity_poly.entity_id
_entity_poly.type
_entity_poly.pdbx_seq_one_letter_code
_entity_poly.pdbx_strand_id
1 'polypeptide(L)'
;MDLTSVLSTGDSSSGTETHHPTDYVTDRLKAGKETINGFSIRVRRTTSEQVSGVIDRGVDELRTQSEAKTETGIRERLVERAANELCERVLDQTVDELREQSDLYLNIDDSFESFLRRYNMNATRLDDETLTAIRNQLASETAVSTDELLEQFVADDSRRPSAESDASSQSDTSETVDRALTEAYSHFCAELDIETDQSLDRVLEDALQRDAVVVGHALERTLTEEVPQIVSDQSRDVVGTEGSQSAGTQSSDATKVLSDRKAGRPAAAMALAATALLSDDVVGDRALARTLPALASNLTNGGSGTATPERVLFKLLSNLVLETGDGSVDLAALRSQSTGSLVLVALFVANFIAMGLGAWVSYKRAPPIPDEIRGPDGELIVTDEQVQLGKKAFQANGLMNLGSILGNGSYFGVDLTADALALKAEFMREYYARQQGADSFDALDDDEQAVIAKRVERELDADAPEGSVAQYSAAEVYAHHRIRDQYVDRYYGGSPERGIPSKFVKSVDHAKRIADFACWTAWMSHTNRPGSDHSYTNDWPYVPATGNRPTGQVLVWSTISVILLIAGGGAGVWAYHSFDLAEPTTELIDVPSPDEVSITPTQYAAAWYVPIAGALFVAQALVGALLAHYYVERTGFYGIGDALGIDIVSLLPFSVSRTWHVNLGILWITTLWLAGGLFLPGLFSDHDPPWQAEGTAALLGVLVFVTVGAFTGVWLGTHGKLGAPEDGDLWWWLGSEGLEYLEVGRLWKVGLLGGFVGWTGLVLRSVRQLDEPLTGLGHFMTYAGGSIALMFAASMLYTPETNMAVTEFWRWWVVHMWVEGVFEFFVTAVISVALVSMDLLERGDAEKAILFEVFAIMAAGIVGVSHHYWWVGLPDFWVPLGTTFSTLEFVPLVFVLYRSFGEYRSLKAQDEAFPYTIPLLFIVGSSVWNFVGGGVLGFFINLPVINYYEHGTYLTVAHAHTSLFGAFGLLALGLGTYILRVVTPEAAWDPTWFRGAFWLTNVGLVIMSVASLLPVGFVQLQTAYQDGYAVARSLEFYEQDHVQTLLWARTLGDTPMILGALAFTIGAIRHLYAARQSSLVPTGTNSSTSKRANRGRDSETGRESQGDNHPL
;
A
#
# COMPACT_ATOMS: atom_id res chain seq x y z
N MET A 1 -25.94 -3.50 -51.45
CA MET A 1 -25.58 -3.27 -52.87
C MET A 1 -24.38 -4.13 -53.15
N ASP A 2 -24.45 -4.91 -54.21
CA ASP A 2 -23.39 -5.82 -54.64
C ASP A 2 -22.49 -5.10 -55.65
N LEU A 3 -21.18 -5.35 -55.63
CA LEU A 3 -20.25 -4.83 -56.64
C LEU A 3 -19.00 -5.71 -56.74
N THR A 4 -18.97 -6.53 -57.79
CA THR A 4 -17.89 -7.46 -58.12
C THR A 4 -17.02 -6.96 -59.28
N SER A 5 -15.77 -7.43 -59.28
CA SER A 5 -14.91 -7.67 -60.46
C SER A 5 -14.34 -6.52 -61.31
N VAL A 6 -13.01 -6.37 -61.23
CA VAL A 6 -12.01 -5.88 -62.23
C VAL A 6 -10.69 -6.54 -61.80
N LEU A 7 -9.87 -7.25 -62.57
CA LEU A 7 -9.89 -7.77 -63.96
C LEU A 7 -9.20 -9.18 -63.97
N SER A 8 -8.86 -9.78 -65.12
CA SER A 8 -8.23 -11.12 -65.20
C SER A 8 -7.31 -11.36 -66.42
N THR A 9 -6.61 -12.52 -66.42
CA THR A 9 -6.02 -13.34 -67.55
C THR A 9 -4.57 -13.19 -68.03
N GLY A 10 -3.97 -14.35 -68.37
CA GLY A 10 -2.65 -14.63 -69.00
C GLY A 10 -1.67 -15.36 -68.04
N ASP A 11 -1.35 -16.66 -68.06
CA ASP A 11 -1.21 -17.72 -69.12
C ASP A 11 0.03 -17.56 -70.02
N SER A 12 0.93 -18.54 -70.30
CA SER A 12 1.23 -19.89 -69.74
C SER A 12 2.59 -20.44 -70.29
N SER A 13 3.15 -21.52 -69.69
CA SER A 13 4.23 -22.41 -70.22
C SER A 13 5.68 -21.84 -70.30
N SER A 14 6.81 -22.58 -70.32
CA SER A 14 7.14 -24.02 -70.26
C SER A 14 8.64 -24.25 -69.87
N GLY A 15 9.03 -25.40 -69.31
CA GLY A 15 10.44 -25.84 -69.32
C GLY A 15 10.89 -26.70 -68.13
N THR A 16 10.98 -28.03 -68.32
CA THR A 16 11.32 -29.01 -67.27
C THR A 16 12.80 -29.41 -67.27
N GLU A 17 13.39 -29.62 -66.09
CA GLU A 17 14.29 -30.75 -65.86
C GLU A 17 14.19 -31.24 -64.40
N THR A 18 14.10 -32.55 -64.20
CA THR A 18 13.80 -33.18 -62.89
C THR A 18 14.95 -34.03 -62.39
N HIS A 19 15.53 -33.68 -61.25
CA HIS A 19 16.37 -34.59 -60.45
C HIS A 19 15.65 -34.96 -59.14
N HIS A 20 15.82 -36.21 -58.69
CA HIS A 20 15.05 -36.78 -57.58
C HIS A 20 15.39 -36.13 -56.22
N PRO A 21 14.40 -35.88 -55.33
CA PRO A 21 14.63 -35.15 -54.08
C PRO A 21 15.57 -35.86 -53.10
N THR A 22 15.61 -37.19 -53.10
CA THR A 22 16.34 -38.00 -52.13
C THR A 22 17.85 -37.96 -52.32
N ASP A 23 18.33 -37.89 -53.56
CA ASP A 23 19.77 -37.77 -53.83
C ASP A 23 20.24 -36.35 -53.54
N TYR A 24 19.46 -35.33 -53.92
CA TYR A 24 19.78 -33.92 -53.59
C TYR A 24 19.81 -33.65 -52.08
N VAL A 25 18.90 -34.25 -51.30
CA VAL A 25 18.91 -34.12 -49.82
C VAL A 25 20.05 -34.93 -49.21
N THR A 26 20.39 -36.11 -49.74
CA THR A 26 21.51 -36.91 -49.22
C THR A 26 22.86 -36.26 -49.54
N ASP A 27 23.02 -35.69 -50.75
CA ASP A 27 24.21 -34.94 -51.13
C ASP A 27 24.26 -33.55 -50.49
N ARG A 28 23.13 -32.87 -50.21
CA ARG A 28 23.13 -31.66 -49.35
C ARG A 28 23.37 -31.96 -47.88
N LEU A 29 23.01 -33.13 -47.37
CA LEU A 29 23.36 -33.55 -46.00
C LEU A 29 24.82 -34.01 -45.92
N LYS A 30 25.38 -34.63 -46.97
CA LYS A 30 26.83 -34.87 -47.08
C LYS A 30 27.61 -33.58 -47.24
N ALA A 31 27.29 -32.75 -48.24
CA ALA A 31 27.93 -31.46 -48.46
C ALA A 31 27.68 -30.50 -47.28
N GLY A 32 26.54 -30.57 -46.60
CA GLY A 32 26.25 -29.85 -45.37
C GLY A 32 27.09 -30.36 -44.21
N LYS A 33 27.27 -31.67 -44.05
CA LYS A 33 28.15 -32.26 -43.03
C LYS A 33 29.64 -32.04 -43.34
N GLU A 34 30.03 -31.97 -44.61
CA GLU A 34 31.37 -31.61 -45.08
C GLU A 34 31.62 -30.10 -45.04
N THR A 35 30.60 -29.26 -45.18
CA THR A 35 30.69 -27.81 -45.00
C THR A 35 30.67 -27.44 -43.53
N ILE A 36 29.88 -28.11 -42.68
CA ILE A 36 29.90 -27.95 -41.23
C ILE A 36 31.18 -28.55 -40.64
N ASN A 37 31.69 -29.70 -41.11
CA ASN A 37 33.05 -30.13 -40.77
C ASN A 37 34.09 -29.15 -41.35
N GLY A 38 33.92 -28.65 -42.57
CA GLY A 38 34.86 -27.74 -43.22
C GLY A 38 34.85 -26.32 -42.64
N PHE A 39 33.78 -25.93 -41.95
CA PHE A 39 33.62 -24.71 -41.18
C PHE A 39 34.09 -24.93 -39.74
N SER A 40 33.73 -26.05 -39.09
CA SER A 40 34.27 -26.46 -37.80
C SER A 40 35.80 -26.63 -37.84
N ILE A 41 36.35 -27.19 -38.93
CA ILE A 41 37.79 -27.30 -39.17
C ILE A 41 38.39 -25.93 -39.52
N ARG A 42 37.70 -25.03 -40.22
CA ARG A 42 38.21 -23.66 -40.47
C ARG A 42 38.17 -22.77 -39.24
N VAL A 43 37.13 -22.84 -38.43
CA VAL A 43 37.02 -22.15 -37.14
C VAL A 43 38.05 -22.74 -36.19
N ARG A 44 38.11 -24.08 -36.00
CA ARG A 44 39.21 -24.68 -35.22
C ARG A 44 40.59 -24.32 -35.74
N ARG A 45 40.78 -24.18 -37.05
CA ARG A 45 42.07 -23.78 -37.63
C ARG A 45 42.39 -22.30 -37.41
N THR A 46 41.44 -21.40 -37.65
CA THR A 46 41.61 -19.95 -37.50
C THR A 46 41.70 -19.57 -36.02
N THR A 47 40.84 -20.14 -35.17
CA THR A 47 40.95 -20.04 -33.71
C THR A 47 42.24 -20.69 -33.22
N SER A 48 42.68 -21.85 -33.73
CA SER A 48 43.99 -22.41 -33.35
C SER A 48 45.18 -21.61 -33.88
N GLU A 49 45.07 -20.92 -35.01
CA GLU A 49 46.13 -20.09 -35.58
C GLU A 49 46.20 -18.72 -34.87
N GLN A 50 45.07 -18.12 -34.48
CA GLN A 50 45.02 -16.92 -33.64
C GLN A 50 45.37 -17.20 -32.17
N VAL A 51 44.87 -18.30 -31.60
CA VAL A 51 45.26 -18.75 -30.25
C VAL A 51 46.74 -19.16 -30.23
N SER A 52 47.28 -19.83 -31.26
CA SER A 52 48.74 -20.02 -31.35
C SER A 52 49.46 -18.67 -31.46
N GLY A 53 48.99 -17.72 -32.26
CA GLY A 53 49.61 -16.39 -32.38
C GLY A 53 49.49 -15.49 -31.12
N VAL A 54 48.59 -15.79 -30.19
CA VAL A 54 48.48 -15.15 -28.88
C VAL A 54 49.28 -15.93 -27.83
N ILE A 55 49.26 -17.26 -27.86
CA ILE A 55 50.09 -18.13 -27.01
C ILE A 55 51.57 -17.94 -27.33
N ASP A 56 51.99 -17.88 -28.59
CA ASP A 56 53.40 -17.68 -28.98
C ASP A 56 53.91 -16.31 -28.51
N ARG A 57 53.07 -15.26 -28.58
CA ARG A 57 53.41 -13.93 -28.01
C ARG A 57 53.44 -13.95 -26.48
N GLY A 58 52.45 -14.56 -25.83
CA GLY A 58 52.43 -14.70 -24.37
C GLY A 58 53.55 -15.61 -23.84
N VAL A 59 53.97 -16.61 -24.60
CA VAL A 59 55.09 -17.50 -24.30
C VAL A 59 56.42 -16.78 -24.51
N ASP A 60 56.57 -15.92 -25.53
CA ASP A 60 57.75 -15.06 -25.65
C ASP A 60 57.81 -14.02 -24.50
N GLU A 61 56.70 -13.36 -24.15
CA GLU A 61 56.64 -12.44 -22.99
C GLU A 61 56.97 -13.17 -21.67
N LEU A 62 56.35 -14.33 -21.41
CA LEU A 62 56.64 -15.18 -20.25
C LEU A 62 58.04 -15.80 -20.30
N ARG A 63 58.67 -15.92 -21.48
CA ARG A 63 60.06 -16.34 -21.62
C ARG A 63 61.01 -15.21 -21.24
N THR A 64 60.78 -13.97 -21.70
CA THR A 64 61.53 -12.80 -21.21
C THR A 64 61.39 -12.60 -19.70
N GLN A 65 60.20 -12.84 -19.12
CA GLN A 65 60.02 -12.79 -17.67
C GLN A 65 60.64 -14.01 -16.94
N SER A 66 60.65 -15.19 -17.57
CA SER A 66 61.28 -16.40 -17.03
C SER A 66 62.81 -16.33 -17.00
N GLU A 67 63.44 -15.51 -17.83
CA GLU A 67 64.88 -15.27 -17.75
C GLU A 67 65.25 -14.36 -16.54
N ALA A 68 64.25 -13.72 -15.90
CA ALA A 68 64.48 -12.74 -14.84
C ALA A 68 64.58 -13.31 -13.40
N LYS A 69 64.10 -14.54 -13.10
CA LYS A 69 64.49 -15.34 -11.90
C LYS A 69 63.90 -16.76 -11.82
N THR A 70 64.73 -17.66 -11.31
CA THR A 70 64.39 -19.04 -10.91
C THR A 70 63.76 -19.12 -9.52
N GLU A 71 62.54 -19.68 -9.41
CA GLU A 71 62.21 -20.69 -8.39
C GLU A 71 60.94 -21.49 -8.77
N THR A 72 61.01 -22.81 -8.65
CA THR A 72 60.26 -23.72 -9.54
C THR A 72 58.81 -24.05 -9.12
N GLY A 73 58.37 -23.64 -7.92
CA GLY A 73 57.07 -24.04 -7.34
C GLY A 73 55.88 -23.10 -7.57
N ILE A 74 56.12 -21.92 -8.16
CA ILE A 74 55.11 -20.90 -8.48
C ILE A 74 54.68 -20.98 -9.95
N ARG A 75 55.56 -21.49 -10.83
CA ARG A 75 55.39 -21.47 -12.28
C ARG A 75 54.21 -22.29 -12.80
N GLU A 76 53.96 -23.48 -12.23
CA GLU A 76 52.82 -24.32 -12.64
C GLU A 76 51.46 -23.69 -12.28
N ARG A 77 51.33 -23.15 -11.05
CA ARG A 77 50.06 -22.56 -10.57
C ARG A 77 49.72 -21.21 -11.20
N LEU A 78 50.70 -20.41 -11.62
CA LEU A 78 50.43 -19.19 -12.40
C LEU A 78 50.00 -19.49 -13.83
N VAL A 79 50.61 -20.50 -14.47
CA VAL A 79 50.23 -20.91 -15.84
C VAL A 79 48.83 -21.51 -15.87
N GLU A 80 48.47 -22.35 -14.89
CA GLU A 80 47.12 -22.94 -14.79
C GLU A 80 46.03 -21.89 -14.55
N ARG A 81 46.31 -20.86 -13.71
CA ARG A 81 45.38 -19.76 -13.46
C ARG A 81 45.21 -18.83 -14.67
N ALA A 82 46.31 -18.45 -15.31
CA ALA A 82 46.28 -17.60 -16.50
C ALA A 82 45.61 -18.30 -17.70
N ALA A 83 45.77 -19.62 -17.83
CA ALA A 83 45.10 -20.40 -18.87
C ALA A 83 43.57 -20.43 -18.70
N ASN A 84 43.08 -20.58 -17.47
CA ASN A 84 41.64 -20.56 -17.18
C ASN A 84 41.04 -19.16 -17.37
N GLU A 85 41.68 -18.11 -16.85
CA GLU A 85 41.22 -16.72 -17.01
C GLU A 85 41.28 -16.21 -18.46
N LEU A 86 42.07 -16.85 -19.35
CA LEU A 86 42.08 -16.57 -20.79
C LEU A 86 40.98 -17.36 -21.52
N CYS A 87 40.74 -18.61 -21.13
CA CYS A 87 39.64 -19.42 -21.67
C CYS A 87 38.26 -18.83 -21.37
N GLU A 88 38.01 -18.37 -20.14
CA GLU A 88 36.73 -17.72 -19.77
C GLU A 88 36.51 -16.44 -20.59
N ARG A 89 37.50 -15.54 -20.65
CA ARG A 89 37.38 -14.30 -21.43
C ARG A 89 37.13 -14.54 -22.93
N VAL A 90 37.79 -15.51 -23.54
CA VAL A 90 37.57 -15.85 -24.96
C VAL A 90 36.20 -16.48 -25.18
N LEU A 91 35.68 -17.26 -24.22
CA LEU A 91 34.33 -17.84 -24.28
C LEU A 91 33.24 -16.77 -24.15
N ASP A 92 33.31 -15.92 -23.13
CA ASP A 92 32.30 -14.87 -22.91
C ASP A 92 32.27 -13.87 -24.08
N GLN A 93 33.44 -13.41 -24.53
CA GLN A 93 33.54 -12.47 -25.66
C GLN A 93 33.03 -13.08 -26.97
N THR A 94 33.22 -14.39 -27.20
CA THR A 94 32.64 -15.08 -28.38
C THR A 94 31.12 -15.25 -28.25
N VAL A 95 30.58 -15.44 -27.04
CA VAL A 95 29.13 -15.60 -26.81
C VAL A 95 28.39 -14.28 -26.98
N ASP A 96 28.95 -13.17 -26.50
CA ASP A 96 28.34 -11.85 -26.65
C ASP A 96 28.44 -11.31 -28.09
N GLU A 97 29.57 -11.51 -28.79
CA GLU A 97 29.69 -11.16 -30.22
C GLU A 97 28.71 -11.96 -31.11
N LEU A 98 28.43 -13.23 -30.77
CA LEU A 98 27.40 -14.04 -31.45
C LEU A 98 25.97 -13.56 -31.15
N ARG A 99 25.76 -12.81 -30.07
CA ARG A 99 24.46 -12.30 -29.66
C ARG A 99 24.19 -10.93 -30.30
N GLU A 100 25.17 -10.03 -30.32
CA GLU A 100 25.04 -8.73 -31.00
C GLU A 100 24.92 -8.86 -32.53
N GLN A 101 25.54 -9.87 -33.15
CA GLN A 101 25.36 -10.13 -34.60
C GLN A 101 23.98 -10.73 -34.96
N SER A 102 23.23 -11.27 -33.99
CA SER A 102 21.87 -11.78 -34.21
C SER A 102 20.87 -10.65 -34.41
N ASP A 103 20.92 -9.62 -33.58
CA ASP A 103 19.88 -8.58 -33.53
C ASP A 103 20.08 -7.47 -34.56
N LEU A 104 21.27 -7.38 -35.19
CA LEU A 104 21.56 -6.40 -36.23
C LEU A 104 20.83 -6.66 -37.57
N TYR A 105 20.45 -7.90 -37.86
CA TYR A 105 19.80 -8.27 -39.13
C TYR A 105 18.31 -7.91 -39.21
N LEU A 106 17.63 -7.78 -38.07
CA LEU A 106 16.18 -7.47 -38.03
C LEU A 106 15.89 -6.03 -38.48
N ASN A 107 16.78 -5.09 -38.19
CA ASN A 107 16.51 -3.65 -38.32
C ASN A 107 16.63 -3.11 -39.77
N ILE A 108 17.32 -3.84 -40.66
CA ILE A 108 17.49 -3.46 -42.08
C ILE A 108 16.22 -3.78 -42.90
N ASP A 109 15.54 -4.88 -42.60
CA ASP A 109 14.36 -5.29 -43.36
C ASP A 109 13.12 -4.42 -43.05
N ASP A 110 12.92 -4.02 -41.79
CA ASP A 110 11.88 -3.05 -41.39
C ASP A 110 12.12 -1.65 -42.01
N SER A 111 13.40 -1.25 -42.09
CA SER A 111 13.81 0.00 -42.75
C SER A 111 13.57 -0.05 -44.26
N PHE A 112 13.82 -1.21 -44.89
CA PHE A 112 13.61 -1.47 -46.31
C PHE A 112 12.12 -1.51 -46.69
N GLU A 113 11.28 -2.22 -45.92
CA GLU A 113 9.82 -2.17 -46.09
C GLU A 113 9.29 -0.74 -45.93
N SER A 114 9.74 -0.01 -44.91
CA SER A 114 9.34 1.38 -44.66
C SER A 114 9.71 2.32 -45.80
N PHE A 115 10.89 2.15 -46.41
CA PHE A 115 11.33 2.92 -47.58
C PHE A 115 10.45 2.64 -48.82
N LEU A 116 10.25 1.36 -49.15
CA LEU A 116 9.43 0.96 -50.30
C LEU A 116 7.98 1.43 -50.15
N ARG A 117 7.42 1.34 -48.94
CA ARG A 117 6.07 1.79 -48.60
C ARG A 117 5.93 3.32 -48.65
N ARG A 118 6.94 4.07 -48.20
CA ARG A 118 6.97 5.55 -48.22
C ARG A 118 6.97 6.12 -49.64
N TYR A 119 7.65 5.47 -50.59
CA TYR A 119 7.69 5.88 -52.00
C TYR A 119 6.73 5.09 -52.91
N ASN A 120 5.88 4.24 -52.33
CA ASN A 120 4.85 3.46 -53.00
C ASN A 120 5.37 2.56 -54.14
N MET A 121 6.55 1.94 -53.91
CA MET A 121 7.22 1.03 -54.83
C MET A 121 6.90 -0.42 -54.45
N ASN A 122 6.72 -1.31 -55.44
CA ASN A 122 6.37 -2.71 -55.20
C ASN A 122 7.59 -3.62 -55.43
N ALA A 123 8.08 -4.25 -54.35
CA ALA A 123 9.25 -5.12 -54.35
C ALA A 123 9.20 -6.22 -55.43
N THR A 124 8.03 -6.82 -55.66
CA THR A 124 7.85 -7.95 -56.61
C THR A 124 8.00 -7.57 -58.10
N ARG A 125 8.26 -6.29 -58.41
CA ARG A 125 8.45 -5.77 -59.76
C ARG A 125 9.82 -5.13 -60.00
N LEU A 126 10.70 -5.17 -59.01
CA LEU A 126 12.10 -4.77 -59.11
C LEU A 126 12.93 -6.05 -59.20
N ASP A 127 13.99 -6.03 -60.01
CA ASP A 127 14.96 -7.14 -60.05
C ASP A 127 15.77 -7.24 -58.75
N ASP A 128 16.26 -8.45 -58.45
CA ASP A 128 17.00 -8.73 -57.21
C ASP A 128 18.25 -7.85 -57.06
N GLU A 129 18.91 -7.49 -58.16
CA GLU A 129 20.11 -6.64 -58.15
C GLU A 129 19.76 -5.20 -57.71
N THR A 130 18.63 -4.66 -58.17
CA THR A 130 18.08 -3.37 -57.74
C THR A 130 17.55 -3.42 -56.30
N LEU A 131 16.88 -4.50 -55.89
CA LEU A 131 16.43 -4.68 -54.50
C LEU A 131 17.62 -4.72 -53.54
N THR A 132 18.67 -5.49 -53.87
CA THR A 132 19.92 -5.54 -53.11
C THR A 132 20.63 -4.18 -53.11
N ALA A 133 20.64 -3.44 -54.21
CA ALA A 133 21.22 -2.10 -54.25
C ALA A 133 20.51 -1.13 -53.28
N ILE A 134 19.17 -1.12 -53.25
CA ILE A 134 18.40 -0.27 -52.31
C ILE A 134 18.61 -0.70 -50.85
N ARG A 135 18.63 -2.01 -50.57
CA ARG A 135 18.90 -2.55 -49.23
C ARG A 135 20.31 -2.16 -48.75
N ASN A 136 21.30 -2.25 -49.63
CA ASN A 136 22.68 -1.82 -49.37
C ASN A 136 22.80 -0.30 -49.21
N GLN A 137 22.03 0.49 -49.97
CA GLN A 137 22.00 1.95 -49.84
C GLN A 137 21.43 2.37 -48.48
N LEU A 138 20.32 1.76 -48.04
CA LEU A 138 19.75 2.00 -46.71
C LEU A 138 20.70 1.56 -45.59
N ALA A 139 21.34 0.40 -45.73
CA ALA A 139 22.39 -0.04 -44.82
C ALA A 139 23.61 0.90 -44.81
N SER A 140 23.89 1.61 -45.91
CA SER A 140 24.93 2.65 -45.97
C SER A 140 24.49 3.99 -45.38
N GLU A 141 23.20 4.33 -45.39
CA GLU A 141 22.68 5.55 -44.76
C GLU A 141 22.54 5.42 -43.24
N THR A 142 22.23 4.22 -42.72
CA THR A 142 22.44 3.92 -41.28
C THR A 142 23.90 3.73 -40.91
N ALA A 143 24.79 3.54 -41.89
CA ALA A 143 26.24 3.50 -41.72
C ALA A 143 26.95 4.78 -42.20
N VAL A 144 26.34 5.96 -41.96
CA VAL A 144 27.13 7.19 -41.74
C VAL A 144 27.96 6.94 -40.49
N SER A 145 29.18 6.45 -40.70
CA SER A 145 29.88 5.73 -39.65
C SER A 145 30.49 6.68 -38.62
N THR A 146 30.44 6.24 -37.37
CA THR A 146 31.28 6.78 -36.30
C THR A 146 32.76 6.75 -36.69
N ASP A 147 33.17 5.85 -37.59
CA ASP A 147 34.51 5.79 -38.18
C ASP A 147 34.82 6.96 -39.12
N GLU A 148 33.87 7.52 -39.88
CA GLU A 148 34.14 8.72 -40.71
C GLU A 148 34.22 9.99 -39.84
N LEU A 149 33.52 10.01 -38.70
CA LEU A 149 33.70 11.01 -37.63
C LEU A 149 35.02 10.84 -36.86
N LEU A 150 35.46 9.60 -36.63
CA LEU A 150 36.74 9.30 -35.97
C LEU A 150 37.93 9.49 -36.91
N GLU A 151 37.81 9.19 -38.21
CA GLU A 151 38.83 9.54 -39.19
C GLU A 151 38.92 11.06 -39.41
N GLN A 152 37.82 11.83 -39.29
CA GLN A 152 37.93 13.29 -39.18
C GLN A 152 38.63 13.74 -37.87
N PHE A 153 38.46 13.01 -36.77
CA PHE A 153 39.17 13.27 -35.50
C PHE A 153 40.66 12.90 -35.57
N VAL A 154 41.05 11.92 -36.40
CA VAL A 154 42.43 11.42 -36.56
C VAL A 154 43.17 12.11 -37.71
N ALA A 155 42.47 12.61 -38.73
CA ALA A 155 43.09 13.25 -39.90
C ALA A 155 43.58 14.70 -39.66
N ASP A 156 43.15 15.37 -38.58
CA ASP A 156 43.56 16.76 -38.31
C ASP A 156 44.90 16.89 -37.54
N ASP A 157 45.43 15.83 -36.94
CA ASP A 157 46.75 15.86 -36.28
C ASP A 157 47.94 15.64 -37.25
N SER A 158 47.77 16.03 -38.52
CA SER A 158 48.84 15.94 -39.52
C SER A 158 49.05 17.18 -40.42
N ARG A 159 48.47 18.35 -40.07
CA ARG A 159 48.93 19.66 -40.60
C ARG A 159 48.89 20.78 -39.57
N ARG A 160 50.02 21.00 -38.87
CA ARG A 160 50.25 22.26 -38.13
C ARG A 160 50.10 23.48 -39.04
N PRO A 161 49.54 24.57 -38.48
CA PRO A 161 50.20 25.86 -38.51
C PRO A 161 50.51 26.38 -37.10
N SER A 162 51.37 27.38 -37.05
CA SER A 162 51.98 27.93 -35.84
C SER A 162 51.14 28.99 -35.13
N ALA A 163 51.19 28.93 -33.79
CA ALA A 163 51.37 30.04 -32.84
C ALA A 163 50.16 30.82 -32.25
N GLU A 164 50.35 31.15 -30.96
CA GLU A 164 49.89 32.29 -30.14
C GLU A 164 48.87 32.12 -28.98
N SER A 165 49.31 32.66 -27.83
CA SER A 165 48.62 33.13 -26.61
C SER A 165 47.85 32.17 -25.67
N ASP A 166 48.46 31.97 -24.49
CA ASP A 166 47.94 32.24 -23.13
C ASP A 166 46.65 31.60 -22.60
N ALA A 167 46.81 30.72 -21.60
CA ALA A 167 46.51 31.08 -20.20
C ALA A 167 47.02 30.00 -19.21
N SER A 168 47.83 30.41 -18.23
CA SER A 168 48.39 29.60 -17.14
C SER A 168 47.77 29.98 -15.78
N SER A 169 47.53 29.01 -14.86
CA SER A 169 47.70 29.17 -13.38
C SER A 169 46.95 28.13 -12.47
N GLN A 170 47.11 26.81 -12.63
CA GLN A 170 46.42 25.82 -11.74
C GLN A 170 47.21 24.55 -11.31
N SER A 171 48.54 24.50 -11.40
CA SER A 171 49.31 23.27 -11.08
C SER A 171 50.04 23.23 -9.71
N ASP A 172 50.48 24.37 -9.16
CA ASP A 172 51.52 24.35 -8.09
C ASP A 172 51.04 24.07 -6.65
N THR A 173 49.76 24.27 -6.32
CA THR A 173 49.26 24.03 -4.95
C THR A 173 48.83 22.58 -4.69
N SER A 174 48.72 21.74 -5.71
CA SER A 174 48.22 20.36 -5.58
C SER A 174 49.29 19.34 -5.18
N GLU A 175 50.53 19.47 -5.67
CA GLU A 175 51.61 18.52 -5.35
C GLU A 175 52.15 18.71 -3.91
N THR A 176 52.07 19.93 -3.37
CA THR A 176 52.67 20.27 -2.07
C THR A 176 51.90 19.67 -0.88
N VAL A 177 50.59 19.48 -1.01
CA VAL A 177 49.73 18.91 0.04
C VAL A 177 49.89 17.38 0.12
N ASP A 178 49.89 16.69 -1.03
CA ASP A 178 50.06 15.23 -1.11
C ASP A 178 51.42 14.78 -0.58
N ARG A 179 52.50 15.53 -0.90
CA ARG A 179 53.84 15.22 -0.38
C ARG A 179 53.91 15.33 1.16
N ALA A 180 53.29 16.35 1.73
CA ALA A 180 53.33 16.60 3.17
C ALA A 180 52.50 15.58 3.98
N LEU A 181 51.35 15.15 3.45
CA LEU A 181 50.56 14.05 4.04
C LEU A 181 51.30 12.71 3.96
N THR A 182 52.06 12.47 2.89
CA THR A 182 52.91 11.29 2.73
C THR A 182 54.08 11.28 3.73
N GLU A 183 54.69 12.43 4.00
CA GLU A 183 55.76 12.59 5.00
C GLU A 183 55.25 12.35 6.44
N ALA A 184 54.11 12.94 6.83
CA ALA A 184 53.50 12.73 8.15
C ALA A 184 53.05 11.26 8.37
N TYR A 185 52.44 10.64 7.35
CA TYR A 185 52.12 9.21 7.37
C TYR A 185 53.37 8.34 7.55
N SER A 186 54.47 8.72 6.89
CA SER A 186 55.75 8.00 6.99
C SER A 186 56.33 8.05 8.41
N HIS A 187 56.22 9.20 9.08
CA HIS A 187 56.74 9.38 10.43
C HIS A 187 55.91 8.64 11.49
N PHE A 188 54.57 8.66 11.37
CA PHE A 188 53.67 7.89 12.23
C PHE A 188 53.99 6.39 12.25
N CYS A 189 54.22 5.78 11.08
CA CYS A 189 54.56 4.35 11.01
C CYS A 189 55.95 4.10 11.63
N ALA A 190 56.92 4.99 11.37
CA ALA A 190 58.27 4.87 11.91
C ALA A 190 58.33 4.95 13.45
N GLU A 191 57.53 5.82 14.09
CA GLU A 191 57.49 5.93 15.56
C GLU A 191 56.84 4.69 16.23
N LEU A 192 56.04 3.92 15.48
CA LEU A 192 55.47 2.63 15.89
C LEU A 192 56.30 1.41 15.46
N ASP A 193 57.44 1.63 14.79
CA ASP A 193 58.31 0.59 14.21
C ASP A 193 57.54 -0.31 13.22
N ILE A 194 56.81 0.33 12.29
CA ILE A 194 56.00 -0.24 11.21
C ILE A 194 56.52 0.30 9.87
N GLU A 195 56.58 -0.56 8.85
CA GLU A 195 57.10 -0.20 7.52
C GLU A 195 56.08 0.61 6.69
N THR A 196 56.55 1.69 6.05
CA THR A 196 55.71 2.71 5.39
C THR A 196 55.30 2.39 3.96
N ASP A 197 55.94 1.39 3.34
CA ASP A 197 55.64 0.91 1.98
C ASP A 197 54.57 -0.20 1.97
N GLN A 198 54.01 -0.52 3.15
CA GLN A 198 52.90 -1.44 3.29
C GLN A 198 51.54 -0.77 3.00
N SER A 199 50.55 -1.57 2.59
CA SER A 199 49.17 -1.10 2.40
C SER A 199 48.56 -0.61 3.71
N LEU A 200 47.79 0.50 3.66
CA LEU A 200 47.17 1.14 4.83
C LEU A 200 46.44 0.17 5.77
N ASP A 201 45.73 -0.83 5.23
CA ASP A 201 45.03 -1.84 6.02
C ASP A 201 45.97 -2.70 6.88
N ARG A 202 47.18 -3.04 6.38
CA ARG A 202 48.22 -3.74 7.18
C ARG A 202 48.86 -2.83 8.20
N VAL A 203 49.15 -1.57 7.85
CA VAL A 203 49.70 -0.60 8.79
C VAL A 203 48.74 -0.39 9.97
N LEU A 204 47.42 -0.38 9.72
CA LEU A 204 46.39 -0.39 10.75
C LEU A 204 46.38 -1.71 11.55
N GLU A 205 46.46 -2.87 10.90
CA GLU A 205 46.45 -4.19 11.55
C GLU A 205 47.70 -4.44 12.42
N ASP A 206 48.87 -3.92 12.03
CA ASP A 206 50.12 -3.94 12.79
C ASP A 206 50.12 -2.89 13.92
N ALA A 207 49.57 -1.69 13.69
CA ALA A 207 49.40 -0.68 14.73
C ALA A 207 48.45 -1.15 15.84
N LEU A 208 47.36 -1.84 15.48
CA LEU A 208 46.43 -2.47 16.43
C LEU A 208 47.05 -3.62 17.26
N GLN A 209 48.24 -4.09 16.88
CA GLN A 209 49.02 -5.07 17.65
C GLN A 209 50.11 -4.43 18.53
N ARG A 210 50.31 -3.11 18.47
CA ARG A 210 51.19 -2.35 19.39
C ARG A 210 50.43 -1.91 20.64
N ASP A 211 51.17 -1.49 21.66
CA ASP A 211 50.58 -1.00 22.92
C ASP A 211 49.78 0.29 22.66
N ALA A 212 48.52 0.32 23.12
CA ALA A 212 47.58 1.40 22.82
C ALA A 212 48.06 2.78 23.31
N VAL A 213 48.87 2.86 24.37
CA VAL A 213 49.45 4.12 24.88
C VAL A 213 50.55 4.62 23.95
N VAL A 214 51.31 3.69 23.34
CA VAL A 214 52.35 4.02 22.35
C VAL A 214 51.73 4.46 21.03
N VAL A 215 50.68 3.77 20.58
CA VAL A 215 49.87 4.16 19.39
C VAL A 215 49.21 5.51 19.59
N GLY A 216 48.63 5.75 20.77
CA GLY A 216 48.01 7.03 21.13
C GLY A 216 49.00 8.20 21.05
N HIS A 217 50.19 8.06 21.63
CA HIS A 217 51.19 9.13 21.61
C HIS A 217 51.78 9.39 20.21
N ALA A 218 52.03 8.37 19.39
CA ALA A 218 52.51 8.58 18.01
C ALA A 218 51.45 9.30 17.14
N LEU A 219 50.17 8.95 17.32
CA LEU A 219 49.06 9.59 16.62
C LEU A 219 48.84 11.04 17.10
N GLU A 220 48.87 11.27 18.41
CA GLU A 220 48.78 12.60 19.03
C GLU A 220 49.89 13.51 18.52
N ARG A 221 51.14 13.03 18.53
CA ARG A 221 52.31 13.76 18.06
C ARG A 221 52.19 14.14 16.58
N THR A 222 51.89 13.17 15.71
CA THR A 222 51.76 13.41 14.26
C THR A 222 50.68 14.46 13.96
N LEU A 223 49.55 14.40 14.65
CA LEU A 223 48.40 15.30 14.42
C LEU A 223 48.57 16.69 15.06
N THR A 224 49.35 16.84 16.13
CA THR A 224 49.50 18.11 16.85
C THR A 224 50.83 18.84 16.61
N GLU A 225 51.92 18.15 16.29
CA GLU A 225 53.22 18.77 15.98
C GLU A 225 53.42 18.99 14.47
N GLU A 226 53.07 18.02 13.61
CA GLU A 226 53.54 17.99 12.21
C GLU A 226 52.51 18.54 11.22
N VAL A 227 51.28 18.01 11.23
CA VAL A 227 50.19 18.48 10.34
C VAL A 227 49.91 19.99 10.49
N PRO A 228 49.94 20.61 11.68
CA PRO A 228 49.74 22.06 11.81
C PRO A 228 50.89 22.91 11.27
N GLN A 229 52.15 22.42 11.34
CA GLN A 229 53.29 23.15 10.75
C GLN A 229 53.15 23.24 9.23
N ILE A 230 52.78 22.13 8.58
CA ILE A 230 52.52 22.03 7.14
C ILE A 230 51.48 23.07 6.67
N VAL A 231 50.38 23.22 7.41
CA VAL A 231 49.34 24.22 7.10
C VAL A 231 49.83 25.65 7.36
N SER A 232 50.72 25.86 8.33
CA SER A 232 51.25 27.19 8.68
C SER A 232 52.27 27.74 7.66
N ASP A 233 53.04 26.87 7.00
CA ASP A 233 53.97 27.30 5.95
C ASP A 233 53.24 27.58 4.62
N GLN A 234 52.27 26.74 4.22
CA GLN A 234 51.46 27.02 3.02
C GLN A 234 50.65 28.32 3.12
N SER A 235 50.19 28.68 4.33
CA SER A 235 49.47 29.95 4.56
C SER A 235 50.39 31.18 4.60
N ARG A 236 51.72 31.02 4.58
CA ARG A 236 52.68 32.11 4.37
C ARG A 236 52.98 32.36 2.91
N ASP A 237 53.13 31.31 2.11
CA ASP A 237 53.47 31.47 0.68
C ASP A 237 52.30 32.02 -0.16
N VAL A 238 51.05 31.69 0.18
CA VAL A 238 49.86 32.24 -0.51
C VAL A 238 49.65 33.75 -0.23
N VAL A 239 50.21 34.30 0.85
CA VAL A 239 50.09 35.73 1.22
C VAL A 239 51.27 36.57 0.67
N GLY A 240 52.24 35.93 0.02
CA GLY A 240 53.47 36.57 -0.47
C GLY A 240 53.33 37.38 -1.77
N THR A 241 52.24 37.23 -2.54
CA THR A 241 52.10 37.86 -3.86
C THR A 241 50.73 38.48 -4.08
N GLU A 242 50.75 39.70 -4.63
CA GLU A 242 49.61 40.53 -5.05
C GLU A 242 48.69 41.09 -3.94
N GLY A 243 49.03 42.30 -3.50
CA GLY A 243 48.10 43.17 -2.78
C GLY A 243 47.31 44.10 -3.70
N SER A 244 46.36 44.82 -3.09
CA SER A 244 45.67 46.01 -3.61
C SER A 244 44.39 45.84 -4.47
N GLN A 245 43.29 45.67 -3.75
CA GLN A 245 42.03 46.44 -3.88
C GLN A 245 40.96 46.08 -4.95
N SER A 246 39.73 45.96 -4.41
CA SER A 246 38.44 46.40 -4.98
C SER A 246 37.54 45.42 -5.75
N ALA A 247 36.85 44.58 -4.97
CA ALA A 247 35.39 44.35 -5.00
C ALA A 247 34.64 44.33 -6.36
N GLY A 248 34.21 43.13 -6.79
CA GLY A 248 33.21 42.96 -7.85
C GLY A 248 32.91 41.50 -8.22
N THR A 249 31.98 40.87 -7.49
CA THR A 249 31.15 39.70 -7.88
C THR A 249 31.74 38.65 -8.84
N GLN A 250 32.37 37.59 -8.30
CA GLN A 250 32.18 36.20 -8.76
C GLN A 250 32.79 35.21 -7.74
N SER A 251 31.95 34.55 -6.95
CA SER A 251 32.33 33.47 -6.03
C SER A 251 31.33 32.32 -6.19
N SER A 252 31.52 31.52 -7.24
CA SER A 252 30.67 30.35 -7.53
C SER A 252 31.43 29.04 -7.77
N ASP A 253 32.77 29.04 -7.75
CA ASP A 253 33.57 27.84 -8.05
C ASP A 253 34.45 27.32 -6.90
N ALA A 254 34.73 28.11 -5.85
CA ALA A 254 35.58 27.64 -4.74
C ALA A 254 34.96 26.46 -3.94
N THR A 255 33.63 26.43 -3.78
CA THR A 255 32.92 25.31 -3.12
C THR A 255 32.71 24.11 -4.07
N LYS A 256 32.87 24.31 -5.38
CA LYS A 256 32.68 23.30 -6.42
C LYS A 256 33.93 22.43 -6.61
N VAL A 257 35.11 22.98 -6.35
CA VAL A 257 36.39 22.26 -6.40
C VAL A 257 36.58 21.28 -5.22
N LEU A 258 35.89 21.49 -4.08
CA LEU A 258 35.89 20.56 -2.94
C LEU A 258 34.88 19.40 -3.06
N SER A 259 33.89 19.50 -3.95
CA SER A 259 32.88 18.44 -4.15
C SER A 259 33.27 17.43 -5.24
N ASP A 260 34.33 17.72 -6.02
CA ASP A 260 34.66 16.96 -7.23
C ASP A 260 36.14 16.56 -7.29
N ARG A 261 36.61 15.74 -6.32
CA ARG A 261 37.61 14.64 -6.47
C ARG A 261 38.03 14.00 -5.13
N LYS A 262 38.66 12.82 -5.21
CA LYS A 262 38.85 11.80 -4.15
C LYS A 262 39.70 12.19 -2.90
N ALA A 263 40.14 13.43 -2.73
CA ALA A 263 41.12 13.81 -1.70
C ALA A 263 40.59 13.84 -0.24
N GLY A 264 39.27 13.88 -0.02
CA GLY A 264 38.68 13.95 1.33
C GLY A 264 38.66 12.63 2.12
N ARG A 265 39.14 11.51 1.56
CA ARG A 265 38.94 10.16 2.13
C ARG A 265 39.94 9.75 3.24
N PRO A 266 41.25 10.03 3.17
CA PRO A 266 42.20 9.58 4.20
C PRO A 266 41.97 10.25 5.56
N ALA A 267 41.81 11.59 5.58
CA ALA A 267 41.62 12.34 6.82
C ALA A 267 40.31 11.97 7.54
N ALA A 268 39.21 11.77 6.80
CA ALA A 268 37.94 11.32 7.37
C ALA A 268 38.01 9.89 7.93
N ALA A 269 38.73 8.98 7.24
CA ALA A 269 38.94 7.61 7.72
C ALA A 269 39.83 7.57 8.97
N MET A 270 40.92 8.34 9.01
CA MET A 270 41.79 8.45 10.20
C MET A 270 41.05 9.10 11.38
N ALA A 271 40.22 10.12 11.14
CA ALA A 271 39.40 10.73 12.20
C ALA A 271 38.36 9.76 12.78
N LEU A 272 37.70 8.94 11.94
CA LEU A 272 36.79 7.88 12.43
C LEU A 272 37.54 6.80 13.21
N ALA A 273 38.70 6.35 12.71
CA ALA A 273 39.52 5.34 13.38
C ALA A 273 40.05 5.84 14.73
N ALA A 274 40.54 7.08 14.80
CA ALA A 274 40.96 7.73 16.04
C ALA A 274 39.80 7.88 17.04
N THR A 275 38.60 8.26 16.56
CA THR A 275 37.41 8.38 17.43
C THR A 275 36.98 7.02 17.99
N ALA A 276 37.15 5.93 17.23
CA ALA A 276 36.88 4.56 17.69
C ALA A 276 37.97 3.96 18.60
N LEU A 277 39.21 4.48 18.52
CA LEU A 277 40.33 4.07 19.37
C LEU A 277 40.40 4.85 20.69
N LEU A 278 39.86 6.07 20.74
CA LEU A 278 39.86 6.93 21.93
C LEU A 278 38.57 6.84 22.78
N SER A 279 37.68 5.90 22.49
CA SER A 279 36.48 5.66 23.30
C SER A 279 36.79 4.80 24.53
N ASP A 280 37.60 5.32 25.44
CA ASP A 280 37.86 4.76 26.77
C ASP A 280 36.65 4.95 27.70
N ASP A 281 35.58 4.17 27.48
CA ASP A 281 34.88 3.51 28.60
C ASP A 281 33.82 2.48 28.14
N VAL A 282 33.45 1.57 29.06
CA VAL A 282 32.42 0.51 28.92
C VAL A 282 32.83 -0.75 28.10
N VAL A 283 33.81 -1.45 28.67
CA VAL A 283 33.77 -2.90 28.95
C VAL A 283 32.43 -3.61 28.63
N GLY A 284 32.38 -4.51 27.64
CA GLY A 284 31.16 -5.31 27.41
C GLY A 284 30.96 -6.12 26.10
N ASP A 285 32.03 -6.47 25.37
CA ASP A 285 32.03 -7.40 24.20
C ASP A 285 31.43 -6.95 22.83
N ARG A 286 32.34 -6.44 21.97
CA ARG A 286 32.59 -6.92 20.58
C ARG A 286 31.56 -6.75 19.44
N ALA A 287 30.54 -5.90 19.54
CA ALA A 287 29.71 -5.56 18.36
C ALA A 287 30.41 -4.60 17.36
N LEU A 288 30.97 -3.47 17.85
CA LEU A 288 31.54 -2.41 16.99
C LEU A 288 32.92 -2.77 16.40
N ALA A 289 33.77 -3.47 17.15
CA ALA A 289 35.11 -3.87 16.68
C ALA A 289 35.08 -4.82 15.46
N ARG A 290 33.96 -5.51 15.19
CA ARG A 290 33.79 -6.39 14.01
C ARG A 290 33.22 -5.68 12.79
N THR A 291 32.56 -4.52 12.96
CA THR A 291 31.88 -3.80 11.88
C THR A 291 32.75 -2.72 11.23
N LEU A 292 33.75 -2.19 11.95
CA LEU A 292 34.72 -1.23 11.42
C LEU A 292 35.54 -1.72 10.20
N PRO A 293 36.11 -2.94 10.17
CA PRO A 293 36.82 -3.45 8.99
C PRO A 293 35.91 -3.60 7.76
N ALA A 294 34.64 -3.92 7.98
CA ALA A 294 33.62 -3.98 6.92
C ALA A 294 33.20 -2.59 6.43
N LEU A 295 33.28 -1.54 7.26
CA LEU A 295 33.07 -0.16 6.82
C LEU A 295 34.25 0.37 5.99
N ALA A 296 35.47 0.15 6.48
CA ALA A 296 36.71 0.62 5.83
C ALA A 296 36.87 0.02 4.42
N SER A 297 36.76 -1.31 4.30
CA SER A 297 36.92 -2.04 3.03
C SER A 297 35.91 -1.65 1.93
N ASN A 298 34.73 -1.13 2.29
CA ASN A 298 33.74 -0.61 1.35
C ASN A 298 33.98 0.87 0.95
N LEU A 299 34.85 1.60 1.66
CA LEU A 299 35.17 3.01 1.37
C LEU A 299 36.52 3.18 0.64
N THR A 300 37.46 2.23 0.81
CA THR A 300 38.81 2.30 0.22
C THR A 300 38.96 1.57 -1.11
N ASN A 301 38.24 0.45 -1.35
CA ASN A 301 38.36 -0.31 -2.60
C ASN A 301 37.64 0.38 -3.78
N GLY A 302 38.40 1.16 -4.54
CA GLY A 302 37.97 1.81 -5.76
C GLY A 302 37.89 0.86 -6.98
N GLY A 303 36.95 -0.08 -6.97
CA GLY A 303 36.52 -0.84 -8.15
C GLY A 303 35.08 -0.49 -8.52
N SER A 304 34.76 -0.33 -9.81
CA SER A 304 33.48 0.20 -10.30
C SER A 304 32.30 -0.79 -10.24
N GLY A 305 32.02 -1.33 -9.05
CA GLY A 305 30.78 -2.02 -8.74
C GLY A 305 29.75 -1.05 -8.15
N THR A 306 28.59 -0.91 -8.79
CA THR A 306 27.50 -0.03 -8.33
C THR A 306 26.82 -0.58 -7.07
N ALA A 307 27.36 -0.24 -5.90
CA ALA A 307 26.68 -0.37 -4.61
C ALA A 307 26.15 1.01 -4.19
N THR A 308 24.85 1.24 -4.36
CA THR A 308 24.19 2.46 -3.87
C THR A 308 24.21 2.51 -2.33
N PRO A 309 24.13 3.71 -1.71
CA PRO A 309 24.02 3.83 -0.25
C PRO A 309 22.91 2.96 0.35
N GLU A 310 21.83 2.75 -0.41
CA GLU A 310 20.71 1.87 -0.06
C GLU A 310 21.15 0.43 0.17
N ARG A 311 22.05 -0.16 -0.64
CA ARG A 311 22.54 -1.53 -0.42
C ARG A 311 23.39 -1.66 0.85
N VAL A 312 24.04 -0.58 1.28
CA VAL A 312 24.79 -0.54 2.55
C VAL A 312 23.84 -0.37 3.73
N LEU A 313 22.85 0.52 3.61
CA LEU A 313 21.77 0.69 4.59
C LEU A 313 20.94 -0.59 4.77
N PHE A 314 20.63 -1.30 3.68
CA PHE A 314 19.88 -2.56 3.68
C PHE A 314 20.65 -3.68 4.38
N LYS A 315 21.98 -3.74 4.22
CA LYS A 315 22.84 -4.68 4.97
C LYS A 315 23.00 -4.30 6.45
N LEU A 316 22.97 -3.01 6.78
CA LEU A 316 22.94 -2.55 8.17
C LEU A 316 21.61 -2.94 8.84
N LEU A 317 20.49 -2.68 8.16
CA LEU A 317 19.15 -3.05 8.62
C LEU A 317 18.98 -4.58 8.75
N SER A 318 19.46 -5.38 7.78
CA SER A 318 19.38 -6.84 7.87
C SER A 318 20.13 -7.38 9.09
N ASN A 319 21.28 -6.79 9.43
CA ASN A 319 22.10 -7.24 10.56
C ASN A 319 21.59 -6.72 11.91
N LEU A 320 20.92 -5.56 11.95
CA LEU A 320 20.27 -5.02 13.15
C LEU A 320 18.98 -5.77 13.54
N VAL A 321 18.32 -6.43 12.59
CA VAL A 321 17.02 -7.10 12.81
C VAL A 321 17.15 -8.59 13.16
N LEU A 322 18.32 -9.22 12.94
CA LEU A 322 18.46 -10.69 12.95
C LEU A 322 19.13 -11.33 14.19
N GLU A 323 19.46 -10.58 15.26
CA GLU A 323 19.96 -11.16 16.52
C GLU A 323 18.92 -11.14 17.66
N THR A 324 17.83 -11.88 17.48
CA THR A 324 17.07 -12.46 18.61
C THR A 324 17.31 -13.96 18.66
N GLY A 325 17.79 -14.46 19.80
CA GLY A 325 18.47 -15.76 19.88
C GLY A 325 17.66 -17.02 19.56
N ASP A 326 18.39 -18.00 19.03
CA ASP A 326 18.08 -19.44 19.00
C ASP A 326 16.88 -19.92 18.15
N GLY A 327 16.66 -19.26 17.00
CA GLY A 327 15.82 -19.76 15.92
C GLY A 327 16.38 -19.41 14.55
N SER A 328 17.24 -20.25 13.97
CA SER A 328 17.87 -19.96 12.68
C SER A 328 16.87 -20.00 11.53
N VAL A 329 16.44 -18.81 11.07
CA VAL A 329 15.70 -18.64 9.81
C VAL A 329 16.63 -19.01 8.65
N ASP A 330 16.22 -19.95 7.80
CA ASP A 330 17.04 -20.45 6.70
C ASP A 330 17.13 -19.42 5.56
N LEU A 331 18.22 -18.65 5.56
CA LEU A 331 18.53 -17.63 4.56
C LEU A 331 18.76 -18.23 3.15
N ALA A 332 18.95 -19.54 2.99
CA ALA A 332 19.06 -20.15 1.67
C ALA A 332 17.72 -20.11 0.92
N ALA A 333 16.58 -20.24 1.63
CA ALA A 333 15.23 -20.21 1.06
C ALA A 333 14.76 -18.81 0.64
N LEU A 334 15.38 -17.75 1.17
CA LEU A 334 15.16 -16.36 0.72
C LEU A 334 15.97 -16.01 -0.53
N ARG A 335 17.08 -16.73 -0.77
CA ARG A 335 18.00 -16.47 -1.88
C ARG A 335 17.56 -17.04 -3.23
N SER A 336 16.53 -17.89 -3.24
CA SER A 336 15.91 -18.49 -4.43
C SER A 336 14.65 -17.75 -4.92
N GLN A 337 14.28 -16.63 -4.28
CA GLN A 337 13.07 -15.87 -4.63
C GLN A 337 13.32 -14.80 -5.71
N SER A 338 12.26 -14.38 -6.40
CA SER A 338 12.32 -13.26 -7.33
C SER A 338 12.68 -11.97 -6.59
N THR A 339 13.35 -11.04 -7.28
CA THR A 339 13.74 -9.75 -6.69
C THR A 339 12.53 -8.95 -6.19
N GLY A 340 11.36 -9.11 -6.82
CA GLY A 340 10.10 -8.46 -6.42
C GLY A 340 9.60 -8.91 -5.04
N SER A 341 9.65 -10.21 -4.73
CA SER A 341 9.23 -10.73 -3.43
C SER A 341 10.05 -10.14 -2.27
N LEU A 342 11.36 -9.96 -2.48
CA LEU A 342 12.25 -9.36 -1.48
C LEU A 342 11.99 -7.85 -1.29
N VAL A 343 11.63 -7.14 -2.36
CA VAL A 343 11.21 -5.73 -2.28
C VAL A 343 9.90 -5.58 -1.49
N LEU A 344 8.92 -6.45 -1.71
CA LEU A 344 7.66 -6.44 -0.94
C LEU A 344 7.91 -6.70 0.56
N VAL A 345 8.72 -7.70 0.91
CA VAL A 345 9.06 -7.97 2.32
C VAL A 345 9.78 -6.79 2.96
N ALA A 346 10.71 -6.15 2.24
CA ALA A 346 11.41 -4.96 2.74
C ALA A 346 10.45 -3.77 2.96
N LEU A 347 9.53 -3.53 2.02
CA LEU A 347 8.52 -2.47 2.13
C LEU A 347 7.54 -2.74 3.29
N PHE A 348 7.09 -3.98 3.48
CA PHE A 348 6.26 -4.37 4.62
C PHE A 348 6.96 -4.08 5.96
N VAL A 349 8.24 -4.47 6.09
CA VAL A 349 9.04 -4.20 7.30
C VAL A 349 9.26 -2.71 7.49
N ALA A 350 9.56 -1.95 6.44
CA ALA A 350 9.71 -0.50 6.51
C ALA A 350 8.43 0.20 6.99
N ASN A 351 7.28 -0.19 6.44
CA ASN A 351 5.97 0.30 6.87
C ASN A 351 5.67 -0.06 8.34
N PHE A 352 5.96 -1.28 8.77
CA PHE A 352 5.76 -1.69 10.16
C PHE A 352 6.64 -0.90 11.13
N ILE A 353 7.90 -0.61 10.76
CA ILE A 353 8.79 0.26 11.53
C ILE A 353 8.27 1.70 11.55
N ALA A 354 7.85 2.25 10.41
CA ALA A 354 7.32 3.61 10.31
C ALA A 354 6.05 3.79 11.17
N MET A 355 5.10 2.85 11.07
CA MET A 355 3.86 2.89 11.84
C MET A 355 4.08 2.57 13.32
N GLY A 356 5.04 1.71 13.67
CA GLY A 356 5.44 1.45 15.06
C GLY A 356 6.12 2.66 15.73
N LEU A 357 7.00 3.35 15.01
CA LEU A 357 7.58 4.63 15.47
C LEU A 357 6.50 5.71 15.56
N GLY A 358 5.62 5.79 14.56
CA GLY A 358 4.46 6.67 14.55
C GLY A 358 3.54 6.45 15.75
N ALA A 359 3.29 5.19 16.13
CA ALA A 359 2.58 4.84 17.35
C ALA A 359 3.31 5.35 18.59
N TRP A 360 4.61 5.06 18.75
CA TRP A 360 5.40 5.50 19.90
C TRP A 360 5.41 7.02 20.07
N VAL A 361 5.61 7.79 18.99
CA VAL A 361 5.54 9.26 19.04
C VAL A 361 4.12 9.73 19.35
N SER A 362 3.10 9.09 18.78
CA SER A 362 1.69 9.40 19.05
C SER A 362 1.30 9.21 20.52
N TYR A 363 1.76 8.13 21.18
CA TYR A 363 1.61 7.95 22.62
C TYR A 363 2.33 9.03 23.43
N LYS A 364 3.54 9.44 23.01
CA LYS A 364 4.36 10.45 23.71
C LYS A 364 3.88 11.88 23.53
N ARG A 365 3.14 12.18 22.46
CA ARG A 365 2.65 13.52 22.09
C ARG A 365 1.12 13.61 22.01
N ALA A 366 0.41 12.63 22.56
CA ALA A 366 -1.04 12.70 22.74
C ALA A 366 -1.42 13.91 23.62
N PRO A 367 -2.61 14.51 23.42
CA PRO A 367 -3.10 15.60 24.26
C PRO A 367 -3.24 15.09 25.70
N PRO A 368 -2.66 15.78 26.71
CA PRO A 368 -2.75 15.35 28.09
C PRO A 368 -4.20 15.45 28.59
N ILE A 369 -4.56 14.58 29.53
CA ILE A 369 -5.70 14.82 30.42
C ILE A 369 -5.08 15.44 31.67
N PRO A 370 -5.34 16.73 32.00
CA PRO A 370 -4.82 17.33 33.22
C PRO A 370 -5.36 16.62 34.45
N ASP A 371 -4.52 16.38 35.46
CA ASP A 371 -4.91 15.80 36.78
C ASP A 371 -6.09 16.58 37.37
N GLU A 372 -6.02 17.91 37.26
CA GLU A 372 -7.03 18.84 37.73
C GLU A 372 -7.19 20.02 36.75
N ILE A 373 -8.43 20.45 36.55
CA ILE A 373 -8.75 21.76 35.99
C ILE A 373 -9.28 22.64 37.12
N ARG A 374 -8.66 23.81 37.32
CA ARG A 374 -9.01 24.75 38.40
C ARG A 374 -9.43 26.11 37.88
N GLY A 375 -10.36 26.75 38.59
CA GLY A 375 -10.73 28.16 38.38
C GLY A 375 -9.70 29.12 38.98
N PRO A 376 -9.86 30.44 38.75
CA PRO A 376 -8.85 31.44 39.12
C PRO A 376 -8.63 31.58 40.63
N ASP A 377 -9.64 31.24 41.44
CA ASP A 377 -9.56 31.23 42.92
C ASP A 377 -9.06 29.88 43.47
N GLY A 378 -8.62 28.96 42.61
CA GLY A 378 -8.16 27.61 42.96
C GLY A 378 -9.28 26.59 43.15
N GLU A 379 -10.55 26.94 42.85
CA GLU A 379 -11.69 26.01 42.85
C GLU A 379 -11.44 24.82 41.92
N LEU A 380 -11.71 23.60 42.37
CA LEU A 380 -11.60 22.39 41.56
C LEU A 380 -12.85 22.22 40.68
N ILE A 381 -12.69 22.26 39.36
CA ILE A 381 -13.80 22.16 38.40
C ILE A 381 -14.02 20.72 37.96
N VAL A 382 -12.94 20.00 37.61
CA VAL A 382 -12.95 18.61 37.14
C VAL A 382 -11.57 17.97 37.35
N THR A 383 -11.53 16.65 37.54
CA THR A 383 -10.30 15.84 37.62
C THR A 383 -10.15 14.93 36.40
N ASP A 384 -8.94 14.40 36.17
CA ASP A 384 -8.68 13.39 35.14
C ASP A 384 -9.60 12.15 35.26
N GLU A 385 -9.79 11.64 36.48
CA GLU A 385 -10.70 10.52 36.77
C GLU A 385 -12.14 10.81 36.29
N GLN A 386 -12.60 12.06 36.43
CA GLN A 386 -13.94 12.47 36.00
C GLN A 386 -14.05 12.58 34.47
N VAL A 387 -12.99 13.03 33.79
CA VAL A 387 -12.88 13.01 32.31
C VAL A 387 -12.86 11.57 31.78
N GLN A 388 -12.08 10.69 32.40
CA GLN A 388 -12.00 9.27 32.05
C GLN A 388 -13.34 8.54 32.28
N LEU A 389 -14.01 8.77 33.42
CA LEU A 389 -15.36 8.28 33.66
C LEU A 389 -16.37 8.83 32.64
N GLY A 390 -16.18 10.08 32.20
CA GLY A 390 -16.92 10.70 31.11
C GLY A 390 -16.78 9.97 29.79
N LYS A 391 -15.55 9.61 29.40
CA LYS A 391 -15.28 8.77 28.23
C LYS A 391 -15.95 7.39 28.37
N LYS A 392 -15.80 6.72 29.53
CA LYS A 392 -16.46 5.44 29.80
C LYS A 392 -17.99 5.53 29.65
N ALA A 393 -18.60 6.58 30.21
CA ALA A 393 -20.04 6.83 30.10
C ALA A 393 -20.47 7.12 28.64
N PHE A 394 -19.68 7.89 27.89
CA PHE A 394 -19.90 8.12 26.45
C PHE A 394 -19.90 6.81 25.65
N GLN A 395 -18.91 5.94 25.89
CA GLN A 395 -18.80 4.63 25.25
C GLN A 395 -19.93 3.68 25.66
N ALA A 396 -20.21 3.55 26.96
CA ALA A 396 -21.22 2.62 27.48
C ALA A 396 -22.65 2.94 27.03
N ASN A 397 -22.96 4.24 26.84
CA ASN A 397 -24.26 4.68 26.29
C ASN A 397 -24.27 4.72 24.75
N GLY A 398 -23.18 4.31 24.07
CA GLY A 398 -23.09 4.22 22.61
C GLY A 398 -23.21 5.56 21.90
N LEU A 399 -22.77 6.67 22.51
CA LEU A 399 -22.99 8.02 21.98
C LEU A 399 -22.25 8.30 20.65
N MET A 400 -21.13 7.62 20.38
CA MET A 400 -20.45 7.64 19.06
C MET A 400 -21.31 7.04 17.93
N ASN A 401 -22.35 6.27 18.26
CA ASN A 401 -23.34 5.77 17.31
C ASN A 401 -24.62 6.63 17.27
N LEU A 402 -24.70 7.72 18.05
CA LEU A 402 -25.77 8.72 17.99
C LEU A 402 -25.26 9.98 17.28
N GLY A 403 -24.20 10.59 17.81
CA GLY A 403 -23.44 11.70 17.20
C GLY A 403 -21.96 11.31 17.02
N SER A 404 -21.07 12.30 16.96
CA SER A 404 -19.62 12.09 16.78
C SER A 404 -18.80 12.71 17.91
N ILE A 405 -17.51 12.34 17.98
CA ILE A 405 -16.50 13.00 18.81
C ILE A 405 -15.24 13.14 17.94
N LEU A 406 -14.61 14.32 17.91
CA LEU A 406 -13.49 14.61 16.99
C LEU A 406 -13.83 14.32 15.51
N GLY A 407 -15.10 14.53 15.12
CA GLY A 407 -15.65 14.25 13.78
C GLY A 407 -15.95 12.77 13.50
N ASN A 408 -15.44 11.85 14.33
CA ASN A 408 -15.60 10.41 14.13
C ASN A 408 -16.85 9.87 14.83
N GLY A 409 -17.64 9.05 14.12
CA GLY A 409 -18.89 8.47 14.59
C GLY A 409 -20.11 8.82 13.72
N SER A 410 -21.26 8.97 14.37
CA SER A 410 -22.56 9.16 13.73
C SER A 410 -22.86 10.61 13.36
N TYR A 411 -23.85 10.78 12.48
CA TYR A 411 -24.25 12.07 11.91
C TYR A 411 -25.67 12.52 12.33
N PHE A 412 -26.35 11.75 13.18
CA PHE A 412 -27.75 11.96 13.55
C PHE A 412 -27.94 12.94 14.72
N GLY A 413 -27.03 12.88 15.69
CA GLY A 413 -26.80 13.91 16.70
C GLY A 413 -25.61 14.81 16.34
N VAL A 414 -25.28 15.70 17.26
CA VAL A 414 -24.16 16.65 17.13
C VAL A 414 -22.78 15.97 17.20
N ASP A 415 -21.75 16.67 16.76
CA ASP A 415 -20.38 16.39 17.20
C ASP A 415 -20.17 16.96 18.61
N LEU A 416 -19.84 16.12 19.59
CA LEU A 416 -19.72 16.53 20.99
C LEU A 416 -18.53 17.45 21.25
N THR A 417 -17.47 17.40 20.43
CA THR A 417 -16.32 18.30 20.55
C THR A 417 -16.69 19.69 20.03
N ALA A 418 -17.31 19.76 18.85
CA ALA A 418 -17.74 21.02 18.26
C ALA A 418 -18.90 21.69 19.02
N ASP A 419 -19.88 20.90 19.52
CA ASP A 419 -21.00 21.39 20.33
C ASP A 419 -20.47 21.99 21.65
N ALA A 420 -19.59 21.28 22.37
CA ALA A 420 -18.98 21.80 23.59
C ALA A 420 -18.09 23.04 23.32
N LEU A 421 -17.34 23.08 22.21
CA LEU A 421 -16.49 24.22 21.85
C LEU A 421 -17.32 25.48 21.50
N ALA A 422 -18.38 25.32 20.70
CA ALA A 422 -19.28 26.41 20.34
C ALA A 422 -20.02 26.96 21.58
N LEU A 423 -20.57 26.07 22.42
CA LEU A 423 -21.21 26.44 23.68
C LEU A 423 -20.23 27.11 24.65
N LYS A 424 -18.95 26.70 24.67
CA LYS A 424 -17.91 27.34 25.48
C LYS A 424 -17.74 28.80 25.07
N ALA A 425 -17.64 29.07 23.77
CA ALA A 425 -17.56 30.44 23.24
C ALA A 425 -18.82 31.26 23.55
N GLU A 426 -20.00 30.68 23.34
CA GLU A 426 -21.31 31.32 23.59
C GLU A 426 -21.44 31.75 25.05
N PHE A 427 -21.21 30.84 26.01
CA PHE A 427 -21.34 31.16 27.43
C PHE A 427 -20.25 32.08 27.96
N MET A 428 -19.03 32.05 27.39
CA MET A 428 -18.00 33.05 27.73
C MET A 428 -18.39 34.45 27.24
N ARG A 429 -19.02 34.57 26.07
CA ARG A 429 -19.58 35.83 25.56
C ARG A 429 -20.75 36.31 26.40
N GLU A 430 -21.67 35.43 26.77
CA GLU A 430 -22.79 35.72 27.68
C GLU A 430 -22.29 36.22 29.05
N TYR A 431 -21.26 35.58 29.60
CA TYR A 431 -20.62 35.99 30.85
C TYR A 431 -20.12 37.43 30.80
N TYR A 432 -19.42 37.82 29.73
CA TYR A 432 -18.92 39.19 29.57
C TYR A 432 -20.02 40.21 29.25
N ALA A 433 -21.04 39.83 28.48
CA ALA A 433 -22.20 40.69 28.23
C ALA A 433 -22.93 41.04 29.53
N ARG A 434 -23.14 40.04 30.40
CA ARG A 434 -23.73 40.23 31.73
C ARG A 434 -22.85 41.06 32.66
N GLN A 435 -21.52 40.99 32.55
CA GLN A 435 -20.62 41.91 33.29
C GLN A 435 -20.79 43.37 32.86
N GLN A 436 -21.17 43.62 31.61
CA GLN A 436 -21.48 44.96 31.10
C GLN A 436 -22.93 45.40 31.40
N GLY A 437 -23.77 44.50 31.92
CA GLY A 437 -25.16 44.77 32.30
C GLY A 437 -26.19 44.47 31.21
N ALA A 438 -25.80 43.82 30.11
CA ALA A 438 -26.73 43.33 29.10
C ALA A 438 -27.31 41.95 29.46
N ASP A 439 -28.55 41.69 29.03
CA ASP A 439 -29.25 40.43 29.31
C ASP A 439 -28.67 39.23 28.52
N SER A 440 -28.14 39.49 27.31
CA SER A 440 -27.49 38.54 26.40
C SER A 440 -26.39 39.21 25.56
N PHE A 441 -25.59 38.41 24.86
CA PHE A 441 -24.57 38.93 23.92
C PHE A 441 -25.20 39.69 22.75
N ASP A 442 -26.27 39.14 22.15
CA ASP A 442 -26.98 39.75 21.01
C ASP A 442 -27.75 41.03 21.36
N ALA A 443 -27.84 41.39 22.64
CA ALA A 443 -28.46 42.63 23.12
C ALA A 443 -27.49 43.83 23.20
N LEU A 444 -26.18 43.58 23.03
CA LEU A 444 -25.14 44.61 22.92
C LEU A 444 -25.09 45.19 21.50
N ASP A 445 -24.45 46.34 21.33
CA ASP A 445 -24.17 46.88 19.99
C ASP A 445 -23.02 46.14 19.28
N ASP A 446 -22.91 46.30 17.96
CA ASP A 446 -21.94 45.58 17.12
C ASP A 446 -20.47 45.82 17.56
N ASP A 447 -20.15 47.01 18.09
CA ASP A 447 -18.80 47.36 18.55
C ASP A 447 -18.49 46.68 19.89
N GLU A 448 -19.44 46.69 20.84
CA GLU A 448 -19.36 45.97 22.11
C GLU A 448 -19.27 44.45 21.90
N GLN A 449 -20.09 43.90 20.99
CA GLN A 449 -20.03 42.50 20.58
C GLN A 449 -18.65 42.13 20.00
N ALA A 450 -18.09 42.96 19.12
CA ALA A 450 -16.76 42.72 18.54
C ALA A 450 -15.64 42.72 19.60
N VAL A 451 -15.70 43.63 20.59
CA VAL A 451 -14.75 43.68 21.70
C VAL A 451 -14.82 42.42 22.56
N ILE A 452 -16.02 41.96 22.92
CA ILE A 452 -16.20 40.73 23.70
C ILE A 452 -15.80 39.49 22.89
N ALA A 453 -16.19 39.41 21.62
CA ALA A 453 -15.84 38.28 20.75
C ALA A 453 -14.33 38.14 20.62
N LYS A 454 -13.60 39.25 20.38
CA LYS A 454 -12.13 39.22 20.30
C LYS A 454 -11.45 38.93 21.63
N ARG A 455 -12.07 39.33 22.75
CA ARG A 455 -11.61 38.96 24.09
C ARG A 455 -11.69 37.44 24.31
N VAL A 456 -12.85 36.83 24.00
CA VAL A 456 -13.06 35.38 24.16
C VAL A 456 -12.14 34.57 23.25
N GLU A 457 -11.96 35.00 22.00
CA GLU A 457 -10.98 34.37 21.08
C GLU A 457 -9.56 34.38 21.69
N ARG A 458 -9.10 35.49 22.25
CA ARG A 458 -7.77 35.61 22.89
C ARG A 458 -7.66 34.87 24.24
N GLU A 459 -8.77 34.62 24.93
CA GLU A 459 -8.75 33.84 26.18
C GLU A 459 -8.79 32.33 25.91
N LEU A 460 -9.21 31.91 24.71
CA LEU A 460 -9.18 30.51 24.26
C LEU A 460 -7.89 30.16 23.48
N ASP A 461 -7.26 31.14 22.82
CA ASP A 461 -5.89 31.05 22.28
C ASP A 461 -4.88 30.97 23.44
N ALA A 462 -4.72 29.77 23.98
CA ALA A 462 -3.94 29.48 25.18
C ALA A 462 -2.95 28.33 24.95
N ASP A 463 -1.74 28.47 25.46
CA ASP A 463 -0.73 27.40 25.43
C ASP A 463 -1.08 26.26 26.38
N ALA A 464 -0.70 25.03 26.01
CA ALA A 464 -0.80 23.88 26.89
C ALA A 464 -0.03 24.08 28.21
N PRO A 465 -0.57 23.61 29.36
CA PRO A 465 0.07 23.80 30.65
C PRO A 465 1.40 23.02 30.73
N GLU A 466 2.43 23.66 31.31
CA GLU A 466 3.72 23.03 31.58
C GLU A 466 3.67 22.00 32.74
N GLY A 467 2.59 22.02 33.52
CA GLY A 467 2.35 21.11 34.65
C GLY A 467 1.02 20.37 34.54
N SER A 468 0.69 19.55 35.53
CA SER A 468 -0.50 18.68 35.47
C SER A 468 -1.83 19.37 35.82
N VAL A 469 -1.82 20.66 36.17
CA VAL A 469 -3.02 21.45 36.47
C VAL A 469 -3.28 22.46 35.37
N ALA A 470 -4.44 22.38 34.71
CA ALA A 470 -4.91 23.42 33.79
C ALA A 470 -5.67 24.52 34.56
N GLN A 471 -5.49 25.76 34.16
CA GLN A 471 -6.16 26.92 34.75
C GLN A 471 -7.22 27.45 33.80
N TYR A 472 -8.44 27.61 34.29
CA TYR A 472 -9.56 28.23 33.59
C TYR A 472 -9.75 29.67 34.06
N SER A 473 -10.10 30.55 33.14
CA SER A 473 -10.67 31.87 33.45
C SER A 473 -12.04 31.75 34.14
N ALA A 474 -12.49 32.82 34.79
CA ALA A 474 -13.83 32.87 35.40
C ALA A 474 -14.96 32.68 34.37
N ALA A 475 -14.74 33.07 33.11
CA ALA A 475 -15.69 32.87 32.01
C ALA A 475 -15.74 31.41 31.56
N GLU A 476 -14.59 30.72 31.50
CA GLU A 476 -14.55 29.28 31.20
C GLU A 476 -15.16 28.42 32.31
N VAL A 477 -14.94 28.78 33.58
CA VAL A 477 -15.61 28.14 34.72
C VAL A 477 -17.12 28.26 34.55
N TYR A 478 -17.63 29.47 34.30
CA TYR A 478 -19.05 29.71 34.01
C TYR A 478 -19.53 28.82 32.85
N ALA A 479 -18.84 28.84 31.72
CA ALA A 479 -19.20 28.06 30.54
C ALA A 479 -19.23 26.54 30.81
N HIS A 480 -18.23 25.98 31.50
CA HIS A 480 -18.17 24.56 31.82
C HIS A 480 -19.37 24.11 32.68
N HIS A 481 -19.78 24.93 33.65
CA HIS A 481 -20.99 24.65 34.43
C HIS A 481 -22.27 24.68 33.58
N ARG A 482 -22.41 25.66 32.67
CA ARG A 482 -23.57 25.74 31.77
C ARG A 482 -23.63 24.60 30.74
N ILE A 483 -22.48 24.13 30.25
CA ILE A 483 -22.40 22.94 29.37
C ILE A 483 -22.82 21.67 30.15
N ARG A 484 -22.35 21.51 31.39
CA ARG A 484 -22.81 20.41 32.28
C ARG A 484 -24.33 20.41 32.45
N ASP A 485 -24.95 21.58 32.67
CA ASP A 485 -26.41 21.70 32.77
C ASP A 485 -27.10 21.28 31.47
N GLN A 486 -26.68 21.83 30.32
CA GLN A 486 -27.26 21.48 29.02
C GLN A 486 -27.16 19.98 28.68
N TYR A 487 -26.03 19.33 29.01
CA TYR A 487 -25.84 17.90 28.75
C TYR A 487 -26.69 17.04 29.69
N VAL A 488 -26.92 17.46 30.93
CA VAL A 488 -27.90 16.84 31.84
C VAL A 488 -29.30 16.95 31.26
N ASP A 489 -29.73 18.14 30.85
CA ASP A 489 -31.06 18.34 30.28
C ASP A 489 -31.25 17.49 29.00
N ARG A 490 -30.27 17.53 28.09
CA ARG A 490 -30.31 16.82 26.80
C ARG A 490 -30.30 15.28 26.94
N TYR A 491 -29.39 14.72 27.75
CA TYR A 491 -29.14 13.26 27.78
C TYR A 491 -29.78 12.54 28.97
N TYR A 492 -30.03 13.21 30.11
CA TYR A 492 -30.77 12.65 31.24
C TYR A 492 -32.23 13.12 31.25
N GLY A 493 -32.50 14.41 31.04
CA GLY A 493 -33.86 14.92 30.87
C GLY A 493 -34.53 14.33 29.63
N GLY A 494 -33.82 14.35 28.52
CA GLY A 494 -34.24 13.85 27.21
C GLY A 494 -34.51 14.98 26.24
N SER A 495 -34.37 14.70 24.95
CA SER A 495 -34.58 15.63 23.85
C SER A 495 -35.21 14.84 22.69
N PRO A 496 -36.54 14.56 22.75
CA PRO A 496 -37.24 13.74 21.76
C PRO A 496 -37.08 14.25 20.33
N GLU A 497 -37.05 15.58 20.14
CA GLU A 497 -36.76 16.25 18.88
C GLU A 497 -35.36 15.95 18.32
N ARG A 498 -34.39 15.53 19.14
CA ARG A 498 -33.08 15.01 18.70
C ARG A 498 -33.05 13.48 18.59
N GLY A 499 -34.18 12.80 18.78
CA GLY A 499 -34.26 11.34 18.90
C GLY A 499 -33.66 10.79 20.20
N ILE A 500 -33.58 11.61 21.25
CA ILE A 500 -32.98 11.25 22.55
C ILE A 500 -34.11 11.04 23.57
N PRO A 501 -34.42 9.79 23.96
CA PRO A 501 -35.46 9.54 24.96
C PRO A 501 -35.06 10.05 26.35
N SER A 502 -36.06 10.30 27.21
CA SER A 502 -35.80 10.64 28.61
C SER A 502 -35.03 9.54 29.32
N LYS A 503 -34.01 9.92 30.09
CA LYS A 503 -33.03 9.02 30.72
C LYS A 503 -32.37 8.12 29.67
N PHE A 504 -31.96 8.66 28.53
CA PHE A 504 -31.07 7.96 27.60
C PHE A 504 -29.81 7.54 28.38
N VAL A 505 -29.11 8.52 28.95
CA VAL A 505 -28.14 8.30 30.03
C VAL A 505 -28.89 8.14 31.35
N LYS A 506 -28.63 7.05 32.09
CA LYS A 506 -29.42 6.67 33.28
C LYS A 506 -29.11 7.49 34.55
N SER A 507 -27.97 8.18 34.60
CA SER A 507 -27.51 8.97 35.75
C SER A 507 -27.30 10.44 35.38
N VAL A 508 -27.67 11.35 36.29
CA VAL A 508 -27.35 12.78 36.19
C VAL A 508 -25.85 13.00 36.27
N ASP A 509 -25.12 12.24 37.10
CA ASP A 509 -23.67 12.41 37.19
C ASP A 509 -22.99 11.98 35.88
N HIS A 510 -23.37 10.85 35.28
CA HIS A 510 -22.84 10.45 33.96
C HIS A 510 -23.05 11.51 32.89
N ALA A 511 -24.23 12.15 32.84
CA ALA A 511 -24.47 13.21 31.87
C ALA A 511 -23.52 14.41 32.10
N LYS A 512 -23.20 14.74 33.37
CA LYS A 512 -22.15 15.71 33.72
C LYS A 512 -20.75 15.24 33.36
N ARG A 513 -20.42 13.95 33.52
CA ARG A 513 -19.11 13.40 33.12
C ARG A 513 -18.94 13.34 31.60
N ILE A 514 -19.99 13.05 30.85
CA ILE A 514 -19.98 13.13 29.38
C ILE A 514 -19.74 14.59 28.95
N ALA A 515 -20.30 15.57 29.66
CA ALA A 515 -19.97 16.98 29.47
C ALA A 515 -18.51 17.29 29.81
N ASP A 516 -17.97 16.74 30.90
CA ASP A 516 -16.55 16.89 31.28
C ASP A 516 -15.60 16.35 30.20
N PHE A 517 -15.91 15.17 29.64
CA PHE A 517 -15.17 14.58 28.53
C PHE A 517 -15.28 15.41 27.25
N ALA A 518 -16.48 15.89 26.90
CA ALA A 518 -16.68 16.77 25.76
C ALA A 518 -15.90 18.09 25.91
N CYS A 519 -15.97 18.73 27.09
CA CYS A 519 -15.19 19.91 27.46
C CYS A 519 -13.67 19.67 27.37
N TRP A 520 -13.17 18.50 27.75
CA TRP A 520 -11.75 18.15 27.56
C TRP A 520 -11.37 18.05 26.07
N THR A 521 -12.23 17.42 25.24
CA THR A 521 -11.97 17.39 23.79
C THR A 521 -12.04 18.78 23.15
N ALA A 522 -12.95 19.65 23.62
CA ALA A 522 -13.02 21.04 23.21
C ALA A 522 -11.76 21.81 23.64
N TRP A 523 -11.31 21.60 24.88
CA TRP A 523 -10.09 22.22 25.42
C TRP A 523 -8.86 21.91 24.56
N MET A 524 -8.58 20.63 24.29
CA MET A 524 -7.43 20.28 23.44
C MET A 524 -7.59 20.76 21.99
N SER A 525 -8.82 21.02 21.53
CA SER A 525 -9.08 21.51 20.17
C SER A 525 -8.82 23.00 19.95
N HIS A 526 -8.71 23.79 21.03
CA HIS A 526 -8.35 25.22 20.98
C HIS A 526 -7.04 25.54 21.71
N THR A 527 -6.47 24.61 22.47
CA THR A 527 -5.24 24.82 23.25
C THR A 527 -4.01 24.47 22.42
N ASN A 528 -3.08 25.42 22.27
CA ASN A 528 -1.89 25.29 21.44
C ASN A 528 -0.97 24.17 21.97
N ARG A 529 -0.47 23.34 21.05
CA ARG A 529 0.47 22.26 21.37
C ARG A 529 1.83 22.87 21.77
N PRO A 530 2.56 22.31 22.76
CA PRO A 530 3.82 22.90 23.25
C PRO A 530 4.83 23.18 22.13
N GLY A 531 5.24 24.44 22.00
CA GLY A 531 6.20 24.90 20.99
C GLY A 531 5.62 25.04 19.57
N SER A 532 4.30 25.17 19.43
CA SER A 532 3.61 25.41 18.16
C SER A 532 2.63 26.58 18.25
N ASP A 533 2.11 27.01 17.09
CA ASP A 533 1.17 28.12 16.89
C ASP A 533 -0.27 27.65 16.59
N HIS A 534 -0.58 26.40 16.91
CA HIS A 534 -1.86 25.75 16.61
C HIS A 534 -2.21 24.67 17.64
N SER A 535 -3.49 24.29 17.70
CA SER A 535 -4.01 23.37 18.70
C SER A 535 -3.56 21.91 18.52
N TYR A 536 -3.79 21.06 19.53
CA TYR A 536 -3.47 19.63 19.41
C TYR A 536 -4.15 18.94 18.22
N THR A 537 -5.29 19.45 17.77
CA THR A 537 -6.11 18.94 16.65
C THR A 537 -5.86 19.70 15.34
N ASN A 538 -4.76 20.45 15.22
CA ASN A 538 -4.44 21.28 14.06
C ASN A 538 -5.57 22.31 13.76
N ASP A 539 -6.04 22.98 14.81
CA ASP A 539 -7.13 23.96 14.82
C ASP A 539 -8.51 23.44 14.37
N TRP A 540 -8.70 22.12 14.25
CA TRP A 540 -10.03 21.53 13.99
C TRP A 540 -10.81 21.37 15.31
N PRO A 541 -12.13 21.60 15.39
CA PRO A 541 -13.07 21.91 14.30
C PRO A 541 -13.14 23.39 13.96
N TYR A 542 -13.64 23.71 12.76
CA TYR A 542 -13.91 25.08 12.36
C TYR A 542 -15.03 25.73 13.20
N VAL A 543 -14.61 26.45 14.24
CA VAL A 543 -15.46 27.27 15.10
C VAL A 543 -14.82 28.67 15.18
N PRO A 544 -15.16 29.59 14.25
CA PRO A 544 -14.52 30.92 14.18
C PRO A 544 -14.61 31.73 15.47
N ALA A 545 -15.57 31.41 16.33
CA ALA A 545 -15.78 32.04 17.62
C ALA A 545 -14.66 31.79 18.64
N THR A 546 -13.85 30.73 18.47
CA THR A 546 -12.75 30.33 19.37
C THR A 546 -11.36 30.56 18.79
N GLY A 547 -11.26 31.02 17.54
CA GLY A 547 -9.97 31.23 16.84
C GLY A 547 -9.65 30.16 15.81
N ASN A 548 -10.20 28.95 15.97
CA ASN A 548 -10.03 27.77 15.13
C ASN A 548 -10.29 28.05 13.63
N ARG A 549 -9.22 27.96 12.82
CA ARG A 549 -9.22 28.18 11.36
C ARG A 549 -8.20 27.23 10.70
N PRO A 550 -8.27 26.93 9.38
CA PRO A 550 -7.26 26.09 8.74
C PRO A 550 -5.86 26.69 8.88
N THR A 551 -4.92 25.93 9.45
CA THR A 551 -3.54 26.37 9.63
C THR A 551 -2.79 26.48 8.29
N GLY A 552 -1.64 27.15 8.29
CA GLY A 552 -0.80 27.28 7.09
C GLY A 552 -0.41 25.93 6.48
N GLN A 553 -0.21 24.88 7.29
CA GLN A 553 0.13 23.56 6.77
C GLN A 553 -1.04 22.91 6.01
N VAL A 554 -2.29 23.14 6.42
CA VAL A 554 -3.48 22.57 5.77
C VAL A 554 -3.57 23.07 4.32
N LEU A 555 -3.30 24.35 4.08
CA LEU A 555 -3.29 24.96 2.75
C LEU A 555 -2.11 24.49 1.90
N VAL A 556 -0.91 24.42 2.48
CA VAL A 556 0.31 23.96 1.80
C VAL A 556 0.18 22.50 1.37
N TRP A 557 -0.21 21.60 2.28
CA TRP A 557 -0.35 20.17 1.98
C TRP A 557 -1.50 19.87 1.02
N SER A 558 -2.59 20.65 1.06
CA SER A 558 -3.65 20.59 0.02
C SER A 558 -3.19 21.01 -1.37
N THR A 559 -2.15 21.85 -1.46
CA THR A 559 -1.53 22.20 -2.75
C THR A 559 -0.56 21.09 -3.20
N ILE A 560 0.20 20.53 -2.26
CA ILE A 560 1.14 19.43 -2.52
C ILE A 560 0.40 18.16 -2.96
N SER A 561 -0.75 17.81 -2.38
CA SER A 561 -1.54 16.64 -2.83
C SER A 561 -1.95 16.73 -4.29
N VAL A 562 -2.41 17.89 -4.77
CA VAL A 562 -2.77 18.05 -6.19
C VAL A 562 -1.54 17.87 -7.09
N ILE A 563 -0.37 18.33 -6.67
CA ILE A 563 0.90 18.11 -7.40
C ILE A 563 1.30 16.63 -7.37
N LEU A 564 1.22 15.97 -6.20
CA LEU A 564 1.53 14.55 -6.02
C LEU A 564 0.57 13.65 -6.80
N LEU A 565 -0.72 14.00 -6.92
CA LEU A 565 -1.68 13.28 -7.74
C LEU A 565 -1.27 13.30 -9.22
N ILE A 566 -0.93 14.48 -9.75
CA ILE A 566 -0.52 14.65 -11.15
C ILE A 566 0.81 13.95 -11.41
N ALA A 567 1.80 14.14 -10.53
CA ALA A 567 3.13 13.55 -10.66
C ALA A 567 3.10 12.02 -10.47
N GLY A 568 2.38 11.53 -9.45
CA GLY A 568 2.20 10.12 -9.15
C GLY A 568 1.41 9.38 -10.22
N GLY A 569 0.34 9.99 -10.73
CA GLY A 569 -0.40 9.46 -11.88
C GLY A 569 0.47 9.37 -13.14
N GLY A 570 1.24 10.42 -13.45
CA GLY A 570 2.19 10.42 -14.56
C GLY A 570 3.30 9.37 -14.41
N ALA A 571 3.89 9.26 -13.22
CA ALA A 571 4.91 8.26 -12.91
C ALA A 571 4.35 6.83 -12.95
N GLY A 572 3.12 6.62 -12.48
CA GLY A 572 2.41 5.34 -12.56
C GLY A 572 2.17 4.92 -14.01
N VAL A 573 1.70 5.83 -14.88
CA VAL A 573 1.47 5.53 -16.30
C VAL A 573 2.79 5.23 -17.02
N TRP A 574 3.84 5.99 -16.72
CA TRP A 574 5.19 5.70 -17.22
C TRP A 574 5.70 4.32 -16.76
N ALA A 575 5.51 3.98 -15.49
CA ALA A 575 5.91 2.68 -14.94
C ALA A 575 5.11 1.53 -15.58
N TYR A 576 3.79 1.67 -15.71
CA TYR A 576 2.92 0.66 -16.32
C TYR A 576 3.38 0.29 -17.75
N HIS A 577 3.69 1.29 -18.57
CA HIS A 577 4.23 1.07 -19.92
C HIS A 577 5.69 0.62 -19.95
N SER A 578 6.50 0.96 -18.94
CA SER A 578 7.93 0.58 -18.90
C SER A 578 8.17 -0.84 -18.40
N PHE A 579 7.25 -1.41 -17.63
CA PHE A 579 7.35 -2.77 -17.09
C PHE A 579 6.65 -3.85 -17.94
N ASP A 580 6.05 -3.47 -19.07
CA ASP A 580 5.34 -4.37 -20.00
C ASP A 580 4.39 -5.34 -19.26
N LEU A 581 3.54 -4.76 -18.39
CA LEU A 581 2.57 -5.51 -17.60
C LEU A 581 1.51 -6.08 -18.55
N ALA A 582 1.51 -7.39 -18.73
CA ALA A 582 0.65 -8.08 -19.69
C ALA A 582 -0.82 -7.64 -19.64
N GLU A 583 -1.37 -7.36 -20.81
CA GLU A 583 -2.81 -7.14 -20.98
C GLU A 583 -3.53 -8.50 -21.16
N PRO A 584 -4.78 -8.65 -20.66
CA PRO A 584 -5.55 -9.87 -20.84
C PRO A 584 -5.72 -10.21 -22.33
N THR A 585 -5.45 -11.47 -22.71
CA THR A 585 -5.54 -11.89 -24.11
C THR A 585 -6.97 -11.76 -24.63
N THR A 586 -7.14 -11.10 -25.79
CA THR A 586 -8.46 -10.87 -26.42
C THR A 586 -8.92 -12.01 -27.32
N GLU A 587 -8.29 -13.19 -27.21
CA GLU A 587 -8.63 -14.36 -28.01
C GLU A 587 -9.79 -15.18 -27.39
N LEU A 588 -10.41 -16.03 -28.21
CA LEU A 588 -11.48 -16.93 -27.79
C LEU A 588 -10.89 -18.12 -27.02
N ILE A 589 -11.14 -18.19 -25.72
CA ILE A 589 -10.61 -19.21 -24.81
C ILE A 589 -11.68 -20.25 -24.49
N ASP A 590 -11.30 -21.53 -24.52
CA ASP A 590 -12.17 -22.68 -24.25
C ASP A 590 -12.23 -22.94 -22.73
N VAL A 591 -13.15 -22.26 -22.05
CA VAL A 591 -13.28 -22.31 -20.60
C VAL A 591 -14.09 -23.56 -20.18
N PRO A 592 -13.59 -24.41 -19.26
CA PRO A 592 -14.26 -25.64 -18.85
C PRO A 592 -15.71 -25.42 -18.41
N SER A 593 -16.63 -26.33 -18.77
CA SER A 593 -17.99 -26.25 -18.23
C SER A 593 -17.95 -26.49 -16.71
N PRO A 594 -18.69 -25.72 -15.90
CA PRO A 594 -18.75 -25.96 -14.45
C PRO A 594 -19.21 -27.37 -14.05
N ASP A 595 -19.93 -28.10 -14.92
CA ASP A 595 -20.29 -29.51 -14.69
C ASP A 595 -19.08 -30.48 -14.83
N GLU A 596 -17.92 -30.01 -15.33
CA GLU A 596 -16.67 -30.76 -15.45
C GLU A 596 -15.76 -30.62 -14.21
N VAL A 597 -16.07 -29.68 -13.30
CA VAL A 597 -15.31 -29.41 -12.08
C VAL A 597 -15.75 -30.34 -10.94
N SER A 598 -14.81 -31.10 -10.38
CA SER A 598 -15.02 -31.91 -9.17
C SER A 598 -15.22 -31.02 -7.94
N ILE A 599 -16.33 -31.19 -7.22
CA ILE A 599 -16.62 -30.41 -6.00
C ILE A 599 -16.28 -31.22 -4.75
N THR A 600 -15.40 -30.71 -3.89
CA THR A 600 -15.05 -31.35 -2.62
C THR A 600 -16.10 -31.12 -1.53
N PRO A 601 -16.19 -31.98 -0.49
CA PRO A 601 -17.03 -31.74 0.68
C PRO A 601 -16.82 -30.38 1.35
N THR A 602 -15.59 -29.86 1.37
CA THR A 602 -15.23 -28.55 1.91
C THR A 602 -15.76 -27.41 1.05
N GLN A 603 -15.63 -27.51 -0.28
CA GLN A 603 -16.21 -26.53 -1.20
C GLN A 603 -17.74 -26.45 -1.05
N TYR A 604 -18.40 -27.59 -0.92
CA TYR A 604 -19.84 -27.64 -0.67
C TYR A 604 -20.21 -27.07 0.72
N ALA A 605 -19.38 -27.27 1.75
CA ALA A 605 -19.55 -26.65 3.06
C ALA A 605 -19.34 -25.12 3.02
N ALA A 606 -18.35 -24.63 2.25
CA ALA A 606 -18.09 -23.22 2.04
C ALA A 606 -19.25 -22.53 1.28
N ALA A 607 -19.92 -23.22 0.35
CA ALA A 607 -21.07 -22.68 -0.38
C ALA A 607 -22.25 -22.28 0.52
N TRP A 608 -22.38 -22.85 1.73
CA TRP A 608 -23.40 -22.44 2.72
C TRP A 608 -23.18 -21.05 3.31
N TYR A 609 -21.96 -20.50 3.22
CA TYR A 609 -21.67 -19.14 3.66
C TYR A 609 -22.40 -18.10 2.78
N VAL A 610 -22.62 -18.40 1.49
CA VAL A 610 -23.20 -17.45 0.53
C VAL A 610 -24.64 -17.05 0.85
N PRO A 611 -25.62 -17.95 1.06
CA PRO A 611 -26.97 -17.56 1.47
C PRO A 611 -27.03 -16.95 2.88
N ILE A 612 -26.09 -17.29 3.77
CA ILE A 612 -26.00 -16.68 5.11
C ILE A 612 -25.53 -15.23 4.99
N ALA A 613 -24.49 -14.95 4.20
CA ALA A 613 -24.08 -13.60 3.88
C ALA A 613 -25.20 -12.80 3.20
N GLY A 614 -25.95 -13.41 2.28
CA GLY A 614 -27.16 -12.80 1.70
C GLY A 614 -28.18 -12.38 2.78
N ALA A 615 -28.49 -13.28 3.73
CA ALA A 615 -29.40 -12.97 4.83
C ALA A 615 -28.86 -11.83 5.75
N LEU A 616 -27.56 -11.80 6.01
CA LEU A 616 -26.90 -10.70 6.73
C LEU A 616 -26.97 -9.38 5.96
N PHE A 617 -26.80 -9.40 4.63
CA PHE A 617 -26.93 -8.22 3.76
C PHE A 617 -28.38 -7.71 3.72
N VAL A 618 -29.38 -8.60 3.67
CA VAL A 618 -30.80 -8.20 3.78
C VAL A 618 -31.08 -7.54 5.14
N ALA A 619 -30.58 -8.11 6.24
CA ALA A 619 -30.70 -7.49 7.56
C ALA A 619 -30.01 -6.10 7.61
N GLN A 620 -28.82 -5.99 7.00
CA GLN A 620 -28.05 -4.74 6.92
C GLN A 620 -28.81 -3.65 6.17
N ALA A 621 -29.39 -3.97 5.01
CA ALA A 621 -30.15 -3.05 4.18
C ALA A 621 -31.45 -2.59 4.87
N LEU A 622 -32.16 -3.51 5.55
CA LEU A 622 -33.37 -3.18 6.32
C LEU A 622 -33.09 -2.26 7.50
N VAL A 623 -32.02 -2.52 8.27
CA VAL A 623 -31.62 -1.63 9.38
C VAL A 623 -31.04 -0.31 8.84
N GLY A 624 -30.42 -0.30 7.67
CA GLY A 624 -30.00 0.92 6.96
C GLY A 624 -31.17 1.83 6.59
N ALA A 625 -32.26 1.24 6.08
CA ALA A 625 -33.49 1.97 5.78
C ALA A 625 -34.20 2.48 7.05
N LEU A 626 -34.13 1.75 8.17
CA LEU A 626 -34.59 2.24 9.48
C LEU A 626 -33.79 3.48 9.94
N LEU A 627 -32.46 3.47 9.77
CA LEU A 627 -31.61 4.62 10.09
C LEU A 627 -31.90 5.83 9.20
N ALA A 628 -32.08 5.61 7.89
CA ALA A 628 -32.49 6.67 6.97
C ALA A 628 -33.83 7.27 7.37
N HIS A 629 -34.80 6.43 7.75
CA HIS A 629 -36.11 6.87 8.21
C HIS A 629 -36.04 7.73 9.48
N TYR A 630 -35.17 7.42 10.44
CA TYR A 630 -35.05 8.21 11.66
C TYR A 630 -34.64 9.68 11.42
N TYR A 631 -33.89 10.00 10.36
CA TYR A 631 -33.60 11.42 10.01
C TYR A 631 -34.83 12.22 9.58
N VAL A 632 -35.93 11.53 9.24
CA VAL A 632 -37.21 12.11 8.82
C VAL A 632 -38.24 12.02 9.95
N GLU A 633 -38.32 10.90 10.66
CA GLU A 633 -39.25 10.67 11.77
C GLU A 633 -38.45 10.28 13.03
N ARG A 634 -37.88 11.28 13.72
CA ARG A 634 -36.96 11.07 14.87
C ARG A 634 -37.61 10.41 16.09
N THR A 635 -38.94 10.50 16.22
CA THR A 635 -39.72 10.03 17.38
C THR A 635 -40.61 8.82 17.08
N GLY A 636 -40.58 8.27 15.87
CA GLY A 636 -41.52 7.24 15.45
C GLY A 636 -41.02 6.38 14.29
N PHE A 637 -41.95 5.63 13.70
CA PHE A 637 -41.71 4.83 12.50
C PHE A 637 -43.03 4.59 11.76
N TYR A 638 -43.34 5.43 10.77
CA TYR A 638 -44.58 5.41 9.97
C TYR A 638 -45.87 5.36 10.82
N GLY A 639 -45.87 5.92 12.03
CA GLY A 639 -47.00 5.83 12.98
C GLY A 639 -47.36 4.40 13.45
N ILE A 640 -46.49 3.40 13.22
CA ILE A 640 -46.75 1.99 13.62
C ILE A 640 -46.86 1.84 15.14
N GLY A 641 -46.13 2.67 15.91
CA GLY A 641 -46.23 2.71 17.37
C GLY A 641 -47.65 3.01 17.85
N ASP A 642 -48.29 4.05 17.29
CA ASP A 642 -49.66 4.44 17.63
C ASP A 642 -50.70 3.42 17.14
N ALA A 643 -50.47 2.83 15.96
CA ALA A 643 -51.42 1.91 15.33
C ALA A 643 -51.43 0.50 15.95
N LEU A 644 -50.26 -0.02 16.33
CA LEU A 644 -50.07 -1.42 16.79
C LEU A 644 -49.58 -1.54 18.25
N GLY A 645 -49.22 -0.44 18.91
CA GLY A 645 -48.64 -0.46 20.26
C GLY A 645 -47.19 -0.97 20.30
N ILE A 646 -46.47 -0.95 19.18
CA ILE A 646 -45.09 -1.43 19.06
C ILE A 646 -44.16 -0.22 18.87
N ASP A 647 -43.54 0.23 19.96
CA ASP A 647 -42.54 1.29 19.92
C ASP A 647 -41.21 0.75 19.36
N ILE A 648 -41.00 0.98 18.06
CA ILE A 648 -39.78 0.59 17.33
C ILE A 648 -38.58 1.43 17.77
N VAL A 649 -38.77 2.70 18.15
CA VAL A 649 -37.70 3.60 18.61
C VAL A 649 -37.13 3.13 19.95
N SER A 650 -37.99 2.69 20.87
CA SER A 650 -37.54 2.07 22.13
C SER A 650 -36.91 0.69 21.92
N LEU A 651 -37.38 -0.12 20.96
CA LEU A 651 -36.89 -1.49 20.74
C LEU A 651 -35.53 -1.51 20.01
N LEU A 652 -35.38 -0.68 18.98
CA LEU A 652 -34.23 -0.55 18.10
C LEU A 652 -33.84 0.93 17.95
N PRO A 653 -33.37 1.57 19.04
CA PRO A 653 -32.96 2.98 19.00
C PRO A 653 -31.84 3.22 18.00
N PHE A 654 -31.68 4.47 17.57
CA PHE A 654 -30.74 4.86 16.52
C PHE A 654 -29.33 4.28 16.73
N SER A 655 -28.78 4.36 17.94
CA SER A 655 -27.43 3.87 18.26
C SER A 655 -27.26 2.35 18.11
N VAL A 656 -28.25 1.56 18.50
CA VAL A 656 -28.26 0.10 18.29
C VAL A 656 -28.38 -0.23 16.81
N SER A 657 -29.34 0.41 16.13
CA SER A 657 -29.56 0.24 14.69
C SER A 657 -28.30 0.57 13.90
N ARG A 658 -27.59 1.66 14.23
CA ARG A 658 -26.34 2.06 13.57
C ARG A 658 -25.24 1.04 13.81
N THR A 659 -25.07 0.62 15.07
CA THR A 659 -24.11 -0.43 15.43
C THR A 659 -24.33 -1.69 14.58
N TRP A 660 -25.58 -2.16 14.49
CA TRP A 660 -25.92 -3.36 13.71
C TRP A 660 -25.71 -3.15 12.21
N HIS A 661 -26.12 -2.01 11.64
CA HIS A 661 -25.94 -1.71 10.22
C HIS A 661 -24.46 -1.69 9.80
N VAL A 662 -23.61 -1.01 10.58
CA VAL A 662 -22.16 -0.90 10.32
C VAL A 662 -21.48 -2.27 10.46
N ASN A 663 -21.72 -2.97 11.57
CA ASN A 663 -21.12 -4.29 11.82
C ASN A 663 -21.61 -5.34 10.82
N LEU A 664 -22.90 -5.34 10.45
CA LEU A 664 -23.40 -6.25 9.42
C LEU A 664 -22.72 -5.99 8.07
N GLY A 665 -22.47 -4.73 7.70
CA GLY A 665 -21.78 -4.36 6.46
C GLY A 665 -20.40 -5.00 6.36
N ILE A 666 -19.64 -4.95 7.46
CA ILE A 666 -18.37 -5.67 7.65
C ILE A 666 -18.57 -7.19 7.56
N LEU A 667 -19.52 -7.74 8.33
CA LEU A 667 -19.67 -9.18 8.53
C LEU A 667 -20.12 -9.94 7.28
N TRP A 668 -21.07 -9.42 6.49
CA TRP A 668 -21.55 -10.15 5.32
C TRP A 668 -20.51 -10.18 4.19
N ILE A 669 -19.81 -9.06 3.98
CA ILE A 669 -18.67 -8.96 3.04
C ILE A 669 -17.59 -9.96 3.45
N THR A 670 -17.17 -9.91 4.73
CA THR A 670 -16.19 -10.85 5.29
C THR A 670 -16.64 -12.30 5.14
N THR A 671 -17.91 -12.62 5.38
CA THR A 671 -18.43 -14.00 5.27
C THR A 671 -18.25 -14.56 3.85
N LEU A 672 -18.40 -13.74 2.80
CA LEU A 672 -18.14 -14.16 1.41
C LEU A 672 -16.64 -14.30 1.10
N TRP A 673 -15.79 -13.44 1.66
CA TRP A 673 -14.33 -13.60 1.56
C TRP A 673 -13.83 -14.88 2.22
N LEU A 674 -14.33 -15.17 3.43
CA LEU A 674 -14.00 -16.40 4.14
C LEU A 674 -14.49 -17.64 3.36
N ALA A 675 -15.65 -17.56 2.71
CA ALA A 675 -16.13 -18.60 1.80
C ALA A 675 -15.17 -18.83 0.62
N GLY A 676 -14.71 -17.75 -0.02
CA GLY A 676 -13.76 -17.82 -1.14
C GLY A 676 -12.45 -18.52 -0.78
N GLY A 677 -11.78 -18.10 0.30
CA GLY A 677 -10.51 -18.74 0.71
C GLY A 677 -10.64 -20.21 1.12
N LEU A 678 -11.82 -20.64 1.57
CA LEU A 678 -12.10 -22.07 1.84
C LEU A 678 -12.49 -22.85 0.58
N PHE A 679 -13.02 -22.17 -0.44
CA PHE A 679 -13.52 -22.78 -1.68
C PHE A 679 -12.43 -22.94 -2.75
N LEU A 680 -11.63 -21.89 -2.98
CA LEU A 680 -10.69 -21.80 -4.09
C LEU A 680 -9.58 -22.87 -4.06
N PRO A 681 -8.98 -23.27 -2.92
CA PRO A 681 -7.95 -24.31 -2.90
C PRO A 681 -8.43 -25.66 -3.46
N GLY A 682 -9.72 -25.98 -3.34
CA GLY A 682 -10.31 -27.21 -3.89
C GLY A 682 -10.39 -27.22 -5.42
N LEU A 683 -10.26 -26.08 -6.11
CA LEU A 683 -10.21 -26.04 -7.57
C LEU A 683 -8.90 -26.64 -8.13
N PHE A 684 -7.89 -26.79 -7.27
CA PHE A 684 -6.57 -27.33 -7.62
C PHE A 684 -6.31 -28.71 -6.98
N SER A 685 -7.31 -29.32 -6.32
CA SER A 685 -7.16 -30.58 -5.57
C SER A 685 -8.46 -31.39 -5.53
N ASP A 686 -8.43 -32.61 -6.07
CA ASP A 686 -9.55 -33.56 -6.03
C ASP A 686 -9.86 -34.13 -4.62
N HIS A 687 -9.08 -33.79 -3.59
CA HIS A 687 -9.26 -34.29 -2.22
C HIS A 687 -9.19 -33.19 -1.16
N ASP A 688 -9.92 -33.42 -0.06
CA ASP A 688 -9.86 -32.60 1.15
C ASP A 688 -8.91 -33.19 2.21
N PRO A 689 -8.26 -32.36 3.02
CA PRO A 689 -7.62 -32.81 4.26
C PRO A 689 -8.64 -33.41 5.27
N PRO A 690 -8.27 -34.39 6.12
CA PRO A 690 -9.21 -35.03 7.04
C PRO A 690 -9.92 -34.02 7.98
N TRP A 691 -11.24 -34.08 8.11
CA TRP A 691 -12.07 -33.14 8.90
C TRP A 691 -12.17 -31.69 8.37
N GLN A 692 -11.82 -31.41 7.11
CA GLN A 692 -11.83 -30.04 6.57
C GLN A 692 -13.25 -29.47 6.41
N ALA A 693 -14.20 -30.29 5.95
CA ALA A 693 -15.60 -29.88 5.79
C ALA A 693 -16.29 -29.66 7.14
N GLU A 694 -16.00 -30.52 8.13
CA GLU A 694 -16.48 -30.38 9.50
C GLU A 694 -15.90 -29.14 10.19
N GLY A 695 -14.60 -28.86 9.99
CA GLY A 695 -13.96 -27.63 10.46
C GLY A 695 -14.57 -26.37 9.84
N THR A 696 -14.86 -26.42 8.53
CA THR A 696 -15.55 -25.35 7.79
C THR A 696 -16.97 -25.10 8.32
N ALA A 697 -17.76 -26.16 8.52
CA ALA A 697 -19.09 -26.04 9.11
C ALA A 697 -19.07 -25.55 10.57
N ALA A 698 -18.08 -25.98 11.36
CA ALA A 698 -17.90 -25.55 12.75
C ALA A 698 -17.51 -24.06 12.82
N LEU A 699 -16.60 -23.58 11.96
CA LEU A 699 -16.23 -22.17 11.86
C LEU A 699 -17.45 -21.29 11.55
N LEU A 700 -18.29 -21.69 10.58
CA LEU A 700 -19.55 -20.99 10.27
C LEU A 700 -20.47 -20.89 11.51
N GLY A 701 -20.62 -21.99 12.25
CA GLY A 701 -21.37 -22.01 13.51
C GLY A 701 -20.81 -21.08 14.58
N VAL A 702 -19.48 -21.00 14.71
CA VAL A 702 -18.80 -20.07 15.63
C VAL A 702 -19.03 -18.63 15.22
N LEU A 703 -18.89 -18.27 13.93
CA LEU A 703 -19.11 -16.91 13.44
C LEU A 703 -20.56 -16.44 13.66
N VAL A 704 -21.54 -17.31 13.41
CA VAL A 704 -22.96 -17.03 13.68
C VAL A 704 -23.21 -16.86 15.19
N PHE A 705 -22.66 -17.75 16.03
CA PHE A 705 -22.80 -17.65 17.49
C PHE A 705 -22.21 -16.34 18.03
N VAL A 706 -20.99 -15.99 17.62
CA VAL A 706 -20.31 -14.75 18.03
C VAL A 706 -21.07 -13.51 17.55
N THR A 707 -21.60 -13.52 16.31
CA THR A 707 -22.39 -12.40 15.77
C THR A 707 -23.69 -12.18 16.55
N VAL A 708 -24.45 -13.25 16.81
CA VAL A 708 -25.71 -13.16 17.57
C VAL A 708 -25.44 -12.74 19.02
N GLY A 709 -24.39 -13.28 19.63
CA GLY A 709 -23.94 -12.90 20.97
C GLY A 709 -23.55 -11.43 21.06
N ALA A 710 -22.75 -10.94 20.10
CA ALA A 710 -22.34 -9.55 20.00
C ALA A 710 -23.51 -8.57 19.91
N PHE A 711 -24.45 -8.81 19.00
CA PHE A 711 -25.60 -7.91 18.79
C PHE A 711 -26.58 -7.95 19.97
N THR A 712 -26.78 -9.13 20.58
CA THR A 712 -27.53 -9.26 21.84
C THR A 712 -26.83 -8.50 22.96
N GLY A 713 -25.49 -8.57 23.03
CA GLY A 713 -24.65 -7.81 23.95
C GLY A 713 -24.85 -6.31 23.83
N VAL A 714 -24.65 -5.74 22.64
CA VAL A 714 -24.87 -4.30 22.34
C VAL A 714 -26.29 -3.87 22.73
N TRP A 715 -27.30 -4.68 22.40
CA TRP A 715 -28.70 -4.38 22.73
C TRP A 715 -28.93 -4.36 24.25
N LEU A 716 -28.43 -5.36 24.99
CA LEU A 716 -28.51 -5.42 26.45
C LEU A 716 -27.74 -4.27 27.13
N GLY A 717 -26.55 -3.93 26.61
CA GLY A 717 -25.74 -2.82 27.10
C GLY A 717 -26.45 -1.48 26.96
N THR A 718 -26.97 -1.17 25.77
CA THR A 718 -27.70 0.08 25.50
C THR A 718 -28.99 0.19 26.33
N HIS A 719 -29.62 -0.93 26.66
CA HIS A 719 -30.78 -0.98 27.57
C HIS A 719 -30.41 -0.93 29.07
N GLY A 720 -29.14 -0.72 29.41
CA GLY A 720 -28.64 -0.63 30.79
C GLY A 720 -28.73 -1.95 31.56
N LYS A 721 -28.71 -3.11 30.88
CA LYS A 721 -28.84 -4.44 31.50
C LYS A 721 -27.51 -5.04 31.96
N LEU A 722 -26.38 -4.41 31.61
CA LEU A 722 -25.02 -4.89 31.89
C LEU A 722 -24.29 -4.06 32.96
N GLY A 723 -25.02 -3.27 33.77
CA GLY A 723 -24.47 -2.37 34.78
C GLY A 723 -24.05 -1.02 34.23
N ALA A 724 -23.76 -0.08 35.13
CA ALA A 724 -23.14 1.21 34.82
C ALA A 724 -21.60 1.10 34.83
N PRO A 725 -20.85 2.07 34.25
CA PRO A 725 -19.39 2.05 34.24
C PRO A 725 -18.73 1.99 35.62
N GLU A 726 -19.37 2.51 36.67
CA GLU A 726 -18.95 2.45 38.07
C GLU A 726 -19.26 1.11 38.76
N ASP A 727 -20.21 0.32 38.24
CA ASP A 727 -20.53 -1.01 38.77
C ASP A 727 -19.52 -2.08 38.31
N GLY A 728 -18.76 -1.80 37.25
CA GLY A 728 -17.72 -2.64 36.68
C GLY A 728 -17.81 -2.78 35.15
N ASP A 729 -16.80 -3.41 34.55
CA ASP A 729 -16.61 -3.39 33.08
C ASP A 729 -17.43 -4.45 32.30
N LEU A 730 -18.55 -4.94 32.85
CA LEU A 730 -19.41 -5.92 32.17
C LEU A 730 -20.00 -5.38 30.86
N TRP A 731 -20.30 -4.08 30.82
CA TRP A 731 -20.74 -3.37 29.61
C TRP A 731 -19.67 -3.41 28.51
N TRP A 732 -18.38 -3.34 28.86
CA TRP A 732 -17.25 -3.38 27.92
C TRP A 732 -16.96 -4.81 27.46
N TRP A 733 -17.00 -5.80 28.38
CA TRP A 733 -16.72 -7.20 28.05
C TRP A 733 -17.79 -7.88 27.21
N LEU A 734 -19.06 -7.69 27.56
CA LEU A 734 -20.19 -8.42 26.96
C LEU A 734 -21.09 -7.54 26.09
N GLY A 735 -21.06 -6.23 26.30
CA GLY A 735 -22.00 -5.27 25.72
C GLY A 735 -21.47 -4.57 24.48
N SER A 736 -21.15 -3.28 24.66
CA SER A 736 -20.71 -2.36 23.63
C SER A 736 -19.48 -1.59 24.11
N GLU A 737 -18.41 -1.56 23.32
CA GLU A 737 -17.26 -0.68 23.56
C GLU A 737 -17.49 0.75 23.05
N GLY A 738 -18.59 1.01 22.35
CA GLY A 738 -19.01 2.35 21.95
C GLY A 738 -18.08 3.06 20.97
N LEU A 739 -17.23 2.31 20.26
CA LEU A 739 -16.36 2.81 19.20
C LEU A 739 -16.87 2.34 17.84
N GLU A 740 -17.01 3.26 16.89
CA GLU A 740 -17.48 2.95 15.55
C GLU A 740 -16.63 1.88 14.85
N TYR A 741 -17.29 0.94 14.18
CA TYR A 741 -16.76 -0.28 13.53
C TYR A 741 -16.23 -1.37 14.48
N LEU A 742 -15.95 -1.03 15.74
CA LEU A 742 -15.41 -1.94 16.76
C LEU A 742 -16.29 -2.00 18.01
N GLU A 743 -17.60 -1.79 17.83
CA GLU A 743 -18.57 -1.61 18.91
C GLU A 743 -18.75 -2.85 19.77
N VAL A 744 -18.59 -4.05 19.21
CA VAL A 744 -18.97 -5.28 19.91
C VAL A 744 -18.06 -5.52 21.12
N GLY A 745 -18.65 -5.94 22.24
CA GLY A 745 -17.92 -6.15 23.50
C GLY A 745 -16.69 -7.08 23.38
N ARG A 746 -15.70 -6.86 24.26
CA ARG A 746 -14.36 -7.45 24.20
C ARG A 746 -14.35 -8.98 24.01
N LEU A 747 -15.24 -9.70 24.68
CA LEU A 747 -15.36 -11.17 24.55
C LEU A 747 -15.68 -11.58 23.10
N TRP A 748 -16.56 -10.84 22.44
CA TRP A 748 -16.99 -11.14 21.08
C TRP A 748 -15.89 -10.80 20.07
N LYS A 749 -15.12 -9.71 20.27
CA LYS A 749 -13.92 -9.44 19.47
C LYS A 749 -12.87 -10.55 19.60
N VAL A 750 -12.63 -11.08 20.79
CA VAL A 750 -11.75 -12.26 20.97
C VAL A 750 -12.32 -13.50 20.26
N GLY A 751 -13.65 -13.68 20.26
CA GLY A 751 -14.33 -14.72 19.48
C GLY A 751 -14.13 -14.59 17.96
N LEU A 752 -14.26 -13.37 17.41
CA LEU A 752 -14.00 -13.08 16.00
C LEU A 752 -12.54 -13.33 15.62
N LEU A 753 -11.59 -12.88 16.44
CA LEU A 753 -10.16 -13.14 16.25
C LEU A 753 -9.86 -14.65 16.23
N GLY A 754 -10.45 -15.41 17.16
CA GLY A 754 -10.37 -16.88 17.15
C GLY A 754 -10.96 -17.51 15.88
N GLY A 755 -12.04 -16.94 15.35
CA GLY A 755 -12.62 -17.30 14.05
C GLY A 755 -11.66 -17.06 12.89
N PHE A 756 -11.04 -15.88 12.80
CA PHE A 756 -10.07 -15.54 11.74
C PHE A 756 -8.80 -16.39 11.81
N VAL A 757 -8.27 -16.67 13.01
CA VAL A 757 -7.13 -17.58 13.20
C VAL A 757 -7.51 -19.01 12.81
N GLY A 758 -8.70 -19.48 13.20
CA GLY A 758 -9.22 -20.79 12.81
C GLY A 758 -9.40 -20.94 11.30
N TRP A 759 -9.97 -19.92 10.65
CA TRP A 759 -10.07 -19.84 9.20
C TRP A 759 -8.70 -19.90 8.51
N THR A 760 -7.75 -19.08 8.96
CA THR A 760 -6.39 -19.05 8.42
C THR A 760 -5.74 -20.43 8.49
N GLY A 761 -5.93 -21.12 9.63
CA GLY A 761 -5.47 -22.51 9.81
C GLY A 761 -6.14 -23.51 8.85
N LEU A 762 -7.43 -23.35 8.56
CA LEU A 762 -8.15 -24.19 7.59
C LEU A 762 -7.66 -23.95 6.16
N VAL A 763 -7.55 -22.70 5.71
CA VAL A 763 -7.06 -22.35 4.36
C VAL A 763 -5.62 -22.85 4.16
N LEU A 764 -4.73 -22.57 5.11
CA LEU A 764 -3.34 -23.03 5.10
C LEU A 764 -3.24 -24.56 5.01
N ARG A 765 -4.19 -25.29 5.59
CA ARG A 765 -4.19 -26.76 5.57
C ARG A 765 -4.63 -27.34 4.22
N SER A 766 -5.53 -26.67 3.50
CA SER A 766 -5.86 -27.03 2.12
C SER A 766 -4.71 -26.67 1.17
N VAL A 767 -4.19 -25.45 1.29
CA VAL A 767 -3.08 -24.93 0.46
C VAL A 767 -1.81 -25.78 0.59
N ARG A 768 -1.49 -26.30 1.78
CA ARG A 768 -0.38 -27.24 1.99
C ARG A 768 -0.51 -28.60 1.29
N GLN A 769 -1.64 -28.90 0.66
CA GLN A 769 -1.78 -30.08 -0.21
C GLN A 769 -1.45 -29.79 -1.68
N LEU A 770 -1.36 -28.51 -2.05
CA LEU A 770 -1.00 -28.08 -3.40
C LEU A 770 0.52 -28.18 -3.58
N ASP A 771 0.97 -28.68 -4.74
CA ASP A 771 2.39 -28.76 -5.10
C ASP A 771 2.87 -27.38 -5.62
N GLU A 772 2.96 -26.41 -4.70
CA GLU A 772 3.46 -25.07 -4.96
C GLU A 772 4.50 -24.61 -3.91
N PRO A 773 5.44 -23.73 -4.28
CA PRO A 773 6.38 -23.13 -3.32
C PRO A 773 5.64 -22.26 -2.29
N LEU A 774 6.33 -21.90 -1.20
CA LEU A 774 5.80 -20.96 -0.19
C LEU A 774 5.50 -19.56 -0.75
N THR A 775 6.04 -19.20 -1.91
CA THR A 775 5.72 -17.98 -2.68
C THR A 775 4.61 -18.20 -3.70
N GLY A 776 4.02 -19.39 -3.75
CA GLY A 776 2.92 -19.76 -4.64
C GLY A 776 1.63 -19.01 -4.30
N LEU A 777 0.69 -19.03 -5.23
CA LEU A 777 -0.50 -18.19 -5.19
C LEU A 777 -1.47 -18.60 -4.07
N GLY A 778 -1.55 -19.88 -3.73
CA GLY A 778 -2.34 -20.36 -2.59
C GLY A 778 -1.75 -19.94 -1.24
N HIS A 779 -0.41 -20.01 -1.09
CA HIS A 779 0.30 -19.52 0.08
C HIS A 779 0.19 -18.00 0.20
N PHE A 780 0.34 -17.27 -0.90
CA PHE A 780 0.11 -15.82 -0.93
C PHE A 780 -1.31 -15.46 -0.51
N MET A 781 -2.35 -16.13 -1.05
CA MET A 781 -3.74 -15.97 -0.62
C MET A 781 -3.92 -16.27 0.89
N THR A 782 -3.17 -17.24 1.43
CA THR A 782 -3.18 -17.56 2.86
C THR A 782 -2.52 -16.48 3.72
N TYR A 783 -1.43 -15.87 3.26
CA TYR A 783 -0.76 -14.78 3.97
C TYR A 783 -1.56 -13.48 3.90
N ALA A 784 -2.06 -13.13 2.71
CA ALA A 784 -2.94 -11.98 2.48
C ALA A 784 -4.23 -12.11 3.30
N GLY A 785 -4.93 -13.24 3.22
CA GLY A 785 -6.14 -13.47 4.03
C GLY A 785 -5.83 -13.58 5.52
N GLY A 786 -4.71 -14.22 5.90
CA GLY A 786 -4.31 -14.41 7.29
C GLY A 786 -3.92 -13.10 8.00
N SER A 787 -3.50 -12.07 7.25
CA SER A 787 -3.21 -10.75 7.82
C SER A 787 -4.47 -10.07 8.38
N ILE A 788 -5.69 -10.50 8.00
CA ILE A 788 -6.95 -10.11 8.66
C ILE A 788 -6.86 -10.34 10.18
N ALA A 789 -6.39 -11.52 10.60
CA ALA A 789 -6.27 -11.84 12.02
C ALA A 789 -5.19 -10.99 12.71
N LEU A 790 -4.09 -10.68 12.01
CA LEU A 790 -3.01 -9.84 12.53
C LEU A 790 -3.44 -8.38 12.71
N MET A 791 -4.09 -7.78 11.72
CA MET A 791 -4.59 -6.41 11.80
C MET A 791 -5.73 -6.30 12.81
N PHE A 792 -6.65 -7.26 12.85
CA PHE A 792 -7.73 -7.28 13.84
C PHE A 792 -7.21 -7.41 15.28
N ALA A 793 -6.02 -7.97 15.51
CA ALA A 793 -5.39 -7.99 16.83
C ALA A 793 -5.05 -6.58 17.35
N ALA A 794 -4.91 -5.56 16.50
CA ALA A 794 -4.74 -4.17 16.93
C ALA A 794 -5.94 -3.63 17.73
N SER A 795 -7.14 -4.23 17.54
CA SER A 795 -8.31 -3.93 18.39
C SER A 795 -8.09 -4.27 19.87
N MET A 796 -7.06 -5.06 20.20
CA MET A 796 -6.66 -5.45 21.55
C MET A 796 -5.72 -4.45 22.25
N LEU A 797 -5.26 -3.41 21.56
CA LEU A 797 -4.21 -2.50 22.05
C LEU A 797 -4.73 -1.22 22.73
N TYR A 798 -6.05 -1.13 22.97
CA TYR A 798 -6.70 -0.05 23.71
C TYR A 798 -7.75 -0.59 24.70
N THR A 799 -7.99 0.20 25.75
CA THR A 799 -9.02 0.00 26.79
C THR A 799 -9.88 1.26 26.94
N PRO A 800 -11.00 1.24 27.69
CA PRO A 800 -11.81 2.43 27.94
C PRO A 800 -11.01 3.60 28.57
N GLU A 801 -9.99 3.32 29.37
CA GLU A 801 -9.10 4.29 30.03
C GLU A 801 -8.03 4.89 29.10
N THR A 802 -7.76 4.27 27.95
CA THR A 802 -6.75 4.75 27.00
C THR A 802 -7.13 6.15 26.49
N ASN A 803 -6.16 7.05 26.29
CA ASN A 803 -6.43 8.40 25.75
C ASN A 803 -7.24 8.31 24.43
N MET A 804 -8.18 9.24 24.20
CA MET A 804 -9.06 9.18 23.01
C MET A 804 -8.27 9.25 21.70
N ALA A 805 -7.26 10.12 21.57
CA ALA A 805 -6.42 10.24 20.37
C ALA A 805 -5.68 8.92 20.05
N VAL A 806 -5.21 8.23 21.09
CA VAL A 806 -4.54 6.93 20.99
C VAL A 806 -5.52 5.78 20.71
N THR A 807 -6.76 5.89 21.23
CA THR A 807 -7.85 4.96 20.92
C THR A 807 -8.20 5.05 19.43
N GLU A 808 -8.27 6.26 18.88
CA GLU A 808 -8.50 6.51 17.45
C GLU A 808 -7.35 5.98 16.58
N PHE A 809 -6.09 6.19 16.97
CA PHE A 809 -4.93 5.63 16.26
C PHE A 809 -5.10 4.12 16.00
N TRP A 810 -5.34 3.33 17.05
CA TRP A 810 -5.53 1.88 16.93
C TRP A 810 -6.87 1.47 16.31
N ARG A 811 -7.92 2.30 16.42
CA ARG A 811 -9.21 2.03 15.75
C ARG A 811 -9.01 2.01 14.24
N TRP A 812 -8.30 2.98 13.68
CA TRP A 812 -8.06 3.06 12.24
C TRP A 812 -7.09 2.00 11.68
N TRP A 813 -6.20 1.42 12.49
CA TRP A 813 -5.47 0.19 12.10
C TRP A 813 -6.41 -0.98 11.79
N VAL A 814 -7.57 -1.07 12.45
CA VAL A 814 -8.53 -2.17 12.23
C VAL A 814 -9.62 -1.78 11.22
N VAL A 815 -9.83 -0.50 10.96
CA VAL A 815 -10.81 -0.03 9.97
C VAL A 815 -10.16 0.13 8.61
N HIS A 816 -9.24 1.08 8.48
CA HIS A 816 -8.64 1.43 7.19
C HIS A 816 -7.61 0.38 6.73
N MET A 817 -6.61 0.01 7.54
CA MET A 817 -5.61 -0.99 7.07
C MET A 817 -6.22 -2.38 6.83
N TRP A 818 -7.39 -2.69 7.42
CA TRP A 818 -8.09 -3.94 7.17
C TRP A 818 -8.92 -3.90 5.88
N VAL A 819 -9.68 -2.83 5.64
CA VAL A 819 -10.46 -2.67 4.41
C VAL A 819 -9.53 -2.43 3.21
N GLU A 820 -8.65 -1.45 3.29
CA GLU A 820 -7.85 -0.98 2.16
C GLU A 820 -6.52 -1.74 2.09
N GLY A 821 -5.90 -2.02 3.24
CA GLY A 821 -4.62 -2.74 3.32
C GLY A 821 -4.70 -4.28 3.39
N VAL A 822 -5.88 -4.92 3.45
CA VAL A 822 -5.98 -6.39 3.45
C VAL A 822 -6.96 -6.93 2.41
N PHE A 823 -8.17 -6.36 2.29
CA PHE A 823 -9.08 -6.83 1.25
C PHE A 823 -8.52 -6.60 -0.15
N GLU A 824 -7.87 -5.47 -0.45
CA GLU A 824 -7.38 -5.23 -1.81
C GLU A 824 -6.25 -6.21 -2.23
N PHE A 825 -5.35 -6.60 -1.30
CA PHE A 825 -4.39 -7.70 -1.56
C PHE A 825 -5.08 -9.06 -1.76
N PHE A 826 -6.05 -9.40 -0.91
CA PHE A 826 -6.76 -10.67 -1.00
C PHE A 826 -7.60 -10.74 -2.28
N VAL A 827 -8.20 -9.63 -2.69
CA VAL A 827 -8.91 -9.44 -3.97
C VAL A 827 -7.98 -9.68 -5.15
N THR A 828 -6.81 -9.03 -5.15
CA THR A 828 -5.80 -9.18 -6.21
C THR A 828 -5.36 -10.63 -6.33
N ALA A 829 -5.17 -11.32 -5.21
CA ALA A 829 -4.90 -12.76 -5.18
C ALA A 829 -6.07 -13.58 -5.75
N VAL A 830 -7.30 -13.36 -5.27
CA VAL A 830 -8.50 -14.14 -5.65
C VAL A 830 -8.88 -13.96 -7.12
N ILE A 831 -8.85 -12.73 -7.64
CA ILE A 831 -9.09 -12.46 -9.06
C ILE A 831 -8.05 -13.20 -9.90
N SER A 832 -6.77 -13.11 -9.53
CA SER A 832 -5.70 -13.79 -10.26
C SER A 832 -5.82 -15.32 -10.19
N VAL A 833 -6.17 -15.89 -9.03
CA VAL A 833 -6.51 -17.31 -8.88
C VAL A 833 -7.63 -17.71 -9.84
N ALA A 834 -8.70 -16.91 -9.90
CA ALA A 834 -9.84 -17.18 -10.76
C ALA A 834 -9.45 -17.11 -12.25
N LEU A 835 -8.78 -16.04 -12.68
CA LEU A 835 -8.36 -15.85 -14.08
C LEU A 835 -7.39 -16.95 -14.54
N VAL A 836 -6.39 -17.30 -13.73
CA VAL A 836 -5.46 -18.41 -14.01
C VAL A 836 -6.19 -19.76 -14.02
N SER A 837 -7.17 -19.99 -13.14
CA SER A 837 -7.96 -21.23 -13.14
C SER A 837 -8.91 -21.39 -14.34
N MET A 838 -9.21 -20.28 -15.03
CA MET A 838 -10.02 -20.24 -16.25
C MET A 838 -9.18 -20.17 -17.53
N ASP A 839 -7.85 -20.31 -17.43
CA ASP A 839 -6.87 -20.19 -18.53
C ASP A 839 -6.91 -18.82 -19.25
N LEU A 840 -7.35 -17.76 -18.54
CA LEU A 840 -7.49 -16.39 -19.07
C LEU A 840 -6.20 -15.55 -18.97
N LEU A 841 -5.25 -15.98 -18.15
CA LEU A 841 -3.94 -15.34 -17.96
C LEU A 841 -2.87 -16.40 -17.72
N GLU A 842 -1.70 -16.24 -18.34
CA GLU A 842 -0.52 -17.03 -17.98
C GLU A 842 -0.10 -16.74 -16.54
N ARG A 843 0.22 -17.81 -15.80
CA ARG A 843 0.62 -17.73 -14.38
C ARG A 843 1.76 -16.73 -14.13
N GLY A 844 2.78 -16.70 -14.99
CA GLY A 844 3.95 -15.84 -14.81
C GLY A 844 3.63 -14.34 -14.97
N ASP A 845 2.63 -14.01 -15.78
CA ASP A 845 2.22 -12.62 -16.00
C ASP A 845 1.22 -12.15 -14.95
N ALA A 846 0.31 -13.03 -14.51
CA ALA A 846 -0.49 -12.81 -13.31
C ALA A 846 0.41 -12.54 -12.08
N GLU A 847 1.47 -13.34 -11.87
CA GLU A 847 2.41 -13.14 -10.77
C GLU A 847 3.11 -11.76 -10.83
N LYS A 848 3.57 -11.29 -12.01
CA LYS A 848 4.14 -9.93 -12.17
C LYS A 848 3.11 -8.83 -11.86
N ALA A 849 1.90 -8.97 -12.40
CA ALA A 849 0.81 -8.02 -12.25
C ALA A 849 0.43 -7.84 -10.77
N ILE A 850 0.26 -8.95 -10.04
CA ILE A 850 0.01 -8.98 -8.60
C ILE A 850 1.14 -8.29 -7.85
N LEU A 851 2.41 -8.61 -8.13
CA LEU A 851 3.55 -8.03 -7.43
C LEU A 851 3.60 -6.49 -7.57
N PHE A 852 3.24 -5.94 -8.73
CA PHE A 852 3.15 -4.49 -8.95
C PHE A 852 1.97 -3.85 -8.18
N GLU A 853 0.77 -4.43 -8.27
CA GLU A 853 -0.41 -3.92 -7.57
C GLU A 853 -0.23 -3.98 -6.04
N VAL A 854 0.26 -5.12 -5.53
CA VAL A 854 0.58 -5.31 -4.11
C VAL A 854 1.67 -4.34 -3.65
N PHE A 855 2.69 -4.06 -4.48
CA PHE A 855 3.69 -3.04 -4.16
C PHE A 855 3.05 -1.65 -4.06
N ALA A 856 2.24 -1.26 -5.05
CA ALA A 856 1.68 0.08 -5.12
C ALA A 856 0.66 0.35 -4.00
N ILE A 857 -0.22 -0.62 -3.70
CA ILE A 857 -1.16 -0.56 -2.57
C ILE A 857 -0.38 -0.51 -1.25
N MET A 858 0.64 -1.36 -1.06
CA MET A 858 1.41 -1.37 0.18
C MET A 858 2.25 -0.11 0.39
N ALA A 859 2.77 0.48 -0.69
CA ALA A 859 3.59 1.69 -0.64
C ALA A 859 2.77 2.94 -0.24
N ALA A 860 1.45 2.90 -0.43
CA ALA A 860 0.55 4.00 -0.12
C ALA A 860 -0.32 3.70 1.12
N GLY A 861 -1.18 2.67 1.06
CA GLY A 861 -2.24 2.39 2.03
C GLY A 861 -1.81 2.21 3.49
N ILE A 862 -0.65 1.58 3.75
CA ILE A 862 -0.26 1.34 5.16
C ILE A 862 0.08 2.65 5.90
N VAL A 863 0.61 3.66 5.22
CA VAL A 863 0.91 4.97 5.84
C VAL A 863 -0.22 5.97 5.59
N GLY A 864 -0.96 5.83 4.49
CA GLY A 864 -2.08 6.70 4.12
C GLY A 864 -3.26 6.69 5.09
N VAL A 865 -3.41 5.63 5.90
CA VAL A 865 -4.26 5.57 7.13
C VAL A 865 -4.21 6.84 7.98
N SER A 866 -3.08 7.55 7.96
CA SER A 866 -2.89 8.78 8.70
C SER A 866 -3.71 9.97 8.20
N HIS A 867 -4.45 9.86 7.09
CA HIS A 867 -5.51 10.81 6.75
C HIS A 867 -6.65 10.87 7.78
N HIS A 868 -6.83 9.81 8.57
CA HIS A 868 -7.76 9.80 9.69
C HIS A 868 -7.19 10.39 10.99
N TYR A 869 -5.90 10.78 11.01
CA TYR A 869 -5.21 11.25 12.21
C TYR A 869 -5.16 12.77 12.33
N TRP A 870 -5.46 13.51 11.26
CA TRP A 870 -5.28 14.97 11.17
C TRP A 870 -5.97 15.75 12.29
N TRP A 871 -7.17 15.35 12.69
CA TRP A 871 -8.03 16.16 13.58
C TRP A 871 -8.26 15.55 14.96
N VAL A 872 -7.75 14.34 15.22
CA VAL A 872 -8.06 13.57 16.43
C VAL A 872 -7.10 13.80 17.61
N GLY A 873 -6.25 14.84 17.54
CA GLY A 873 -5.28 15.21 18.58
C GLY A 873 -3.88 14.60 18.42
N LEU A 874 -3.70 13.75 17.40
CA LEU A 874 -2.41 13.13 17.08
C LEU A 874 -1.41 14.17 16.55
N PRO A 875 -0.10 13.85 16.54
CA PRO A 875 0.94 14.79 16.11
C PRO A 875 0.70 15.42 14.72
N ASP A 876 1.03 16.71 14.63
CA ASP A 876 1.02 17.55 13.43
C ASP A 876 1.64 16.90 12.19
N PHE A 877 2.76 16.17 12.34
CA PHE A 877 3.44 15.50 11.22
C PHE A 877 2.58 14.45 10.49
N TRP A 878 1.47 13.99 11.06
CA TRP A 878 0.53 13.12 10.35
C TRP A 878 -0.23 13.83 9.23
N VAL A 879 -0.34 15.17 9.25
CA VAL A 879 -0.89 15.94 8.13
C VAL A 879 -0.03 15.77 6.87
N PRO A 880 1.29 16.05 6.86
CA PRO A 880 2.16 15.76 5.73
C PRO A 880 2.13 14.30 5.27
N LEU A 881 2.27 13.35 6.20
CA LEU A 881 2.38 11.93 5.86
C LEU A 881 1.06 11.42 5.27
N GLY A 882 -0.06 11.63 5.96
CA GLY A 882 -1.38 11.22 5.48
C GLY A 882 -1.63 11.79 4.10
N THR A 883 -1.49 13.12 3.94
CA THR A 883 -1.71 13.81 2.67
C THR A 883 -0.87 13.23 1.53
N THR A 884 0.39 12.87 1.81
CA THR A 884 1.30 12.31 0.79
C THR A 884 0.87 10.91 0.38
N PHE A 885 0.70 10.01 1.36
CA PHE A 885 0.48 8.59 1.07
C PHE A 885 -0.95 8.31 0.60
N SER A 886 -1.98 8.92 1.19
CA SER A 886 -3.36 8.73 0.74
C SER A 886 -3.68 9.38 -0.61
N THR A 887 -2.90 10.39 -1.01
CA THR A 887 -2.97 10.90 -2.39
C THR A 887 -2.45 9.87 -3.40
N LEU A 888 -1.41 9.11 -3.04
CA LEU A 888 -0.80 8.11 -3.92
C LEU A 888 -1.66 6.84 -4.05
N GLU A 889 -2.55 6.55 -3.09
CA GLU A 889 -3.56 5.47 -3.18
C GLU A 889 -4.47 5.62 -4.41
N PHE A 890 -4.74 6.84 -4.88
CA PHE A 890 -5.54 7.06 -6.09
C PHE A 890 -4.89 6.45 -7.35
N VAL A 891 -3.55 6.33 -7.38
CA VAL A 891 -2.81 5.91 -8.56
C VAL A 891 -3.11 4.44 -8.93
N PRO A 892 -3.03 3.44 -8.01
CA PRO A 892 -3.55 2.09 -8.24
C PRO A 892 -4.98 2.02 -8.79
N LEU A 893 -5.91 2.80 -8.24
CA LEU A 893 -7.34 2.74 -8.57
C LEU A 893 -7.63 3.05 -10.04
N VAL A 894 -6.81 3.92 -10.67
CA VAL A 894 -6.89 4.21 -12.10
C VAL A 894 -6.52 2.98 -12.95
N PHE A 895 -5.51 2.21 -12.54
CA PHE A 895 -5.08 1.00 -13.26
C PHE A 895 -6.08 -0.15 -13.14
N VAL A 896 -6.66 -0.34 -11.94
CA VAL A 896 -7.74 -1.33 -11.71
C VAL A 896 -8.93 -1.04 -12.63
N LEU A 897 -9.31 0.23 -12.78
CA LEU A 897 -10.36 0.64 -13.73
C LEU A 897 -9.97 0.38 -15.19
N TYR A 898 -8.76 0.76 -15.60
CA TYR A 898 -8.26 0.54 -16.96
C TYR A 898 -8.30 -0.96 -17.34
N ARG A 899 -7.76 -1.83 -16.48
CA ARG A 899 -7.79 -3.28 -16.65
C ARG A 899 -9.20 -3.83 -16.75
N SER A 900 -10.10 -3.38 -15.87
CA SER A 900 -11.50 -3.84 -15.87
C SER A 900 -12.27 -3.43 -17.14
N PHE A 901 -11.88 -2.34 -17.80
CA PHE A 901 -12.38 -2.01 -19.15
C PHE A 901 -11.77 -2.86 -20.26
N GLY A 902 -10.59 -3.45 -20.06
CA GLY A 902 -10.04 -4.51 -20.90
C GLY A 902 -10.86 -5.79 -20.78
N GLU A 903 -11.01 -6.30 -19.55
CA GLU A 903 -11.82 -7.49 -19.22
C GLU A 903 -13.25 -7.40 -19.76
N TYR A 904 -13.89 -6.23 -19.63
CA TYR A 904 -15.23 -6.01 -20.19
C TYR A 904 -15.28 -6.12 -21.73
N ARG A 905 -14.21 -5.76 -22.45
CA ARG A 905 -14.14 -5.94 -23.91
C ARG A 905 -13.98 -7.42 -24.26
N SER A 906 -13.12 -8.15 -23.54
CA SER A 906 -12.94 -9.59 -23.70
C SER A 906 -14.25 -10.35 -23.43
N LEU A 907 -14.94 -10.05 -22.33
CA LEU A 907 -16.31 -10.54 -22.06
C LEU A 907 -17.26 -10.31 -23.23
N LYS A 908 -17.29 -9.08 -23.75
CA LYS A 908 -18.19 -8.70 -24.84
C LYS A 908 -17.87 -9.43 -26.16
N ALA A 909 -16.65 -9.94 -26.32
CA ALA A 909 -16.25 -10.74 -27.48
C ALA A 909 -16.67 -12.22 -27.38
N GLN A 910 -16.97 -12.73 -26.17
CA GLN A 910 -17.29 -14.16 -25.94
C GLN A 910 -18.78 -14.52 -26.07
N ASP A 911 -19.66 -13.53 -26.29
CA ASP A 911 -21.14 -13.68 -26.39
C ASP A 911 -21.78 -14.29 -25.12
N GLU A 912 -23.11 -14.52 -25.07
CA GLU A 912 -23.78 -15.06 -23.85
C GLU A 912 -23.40 -16.53 -23.50
N ALA A 913 -22.47 -17.15 -24.23
CA ALA A 913 -22.01 -18.52 -23.98
C ALA A 913 -21.08 -18.65 -22.76
N PHE A 914 -20.41 -17.57 -22.31
CA PHE A 914 -19.43 -17.64 -21.23
C PHE A 914 -20.05 -17.93 -19.85
N PRO A 915 -19.71 -19.07 -19.18
CA PRO A 915 -20.38 -19.52 -17.94
C PRO A 915 -20.32 -18.54 -16.77
N TYR A 916 -19.28 -17.69 -16.70
CA TYR A 916 -19.00 -16.79 -15.57
C TYR A 916 -19.30 -15.31 -15.86
N THR A 917 -20.12 -15.03 -16.89
CA THR A 917 -20.52 -13.67 -17.28
C THR A 917 -21.08 -12.84 -16.11
N ILE A 918 -21.92 -13.43 -15.25
CA ILE A 918 -22.52 -12.69 -14.13
C ILE A 918 -21.52 -12.40 -12.99
N PRO A 919 -20.72 -13.36 -12.49
CA PRO A 919 -19.60 -13.06 -11.59
C PRO A 919 -18.68 -11.93 -12.10
N LEU A 920 -18.26 -11.98 -13.36
CA LEU A 920 -17.35 -10.96 -13.91
C LEU A 920 -18.04 -9.60 -14.13
N LEU A 921 -19.36 -9.56 -14.37
CA LEU A 921 -20.14 -8.32 -14.34
C LEU A 921 -20.13 -7.64 -12.95
N PHE A 922 -20.20 -8.41 -11.87
CA PHE A 922 -20.05 -7.88 -10.50
C PHE A 922 -18.64 -7.33 -10.25
N ILE A 923 -17.59 -8.01 -10.72
CA ILE A 923 -16.19 -7.55 -10.63
C ILE A 923 -16.01 -6.23 -11.41
N VAL A 924 -16.46 -6.16 -12.66
CA VAL A 924 -16.38 -4.91 -13.46
C VAL A 924 -17.16 -3.76 -12.79
N GLY A 925 -18.36 -4.05 -12.25
CA GLY A 925 -19.12 -3.07 -11.48
C GLY A 925 -18.39 -2.58 -10.23
N SER A 926 -17.75 -3.50 -9.50
CA SER A 926 -16.90 -3.18 -8.35
C SER A 926 -15.77 -2.21 -8.73
N SER A 927 -15.01 -2.49 -9.79
CA SER A 927 -13.89 -1.63 -10.23
C SER A 927 -14.32 -0.22 -10.61
N VAL A 928 -15.51 -0.06 -11.23
CA VAL A 928 -16.09 1.25 -11.52
C VAL A 928 -16.38 2.02 -10.22
N TRP A 929 -16.93 1.36 -9.21
CA TRP A 929 -17.19 1.98 -7.91
C TRP A 929 -15.94 2.15 -7.05
N ASN A 930 -14.91 1.33 -7.21
CA ASN A 930 -13.62 1.52 -6.56
C ASN A 930 -12.99 2.84 -7.06
N PHE A 931 -13.05 3.10 -8.37
CA PHE A 931 -12.65 4.40 -8.92
C PHE A 931 -13.57 5.55 -8.52
N VAL A 932 -14.90 5.41 -8.60
CA VAL A 932 -15.84 6.54 -8.33
C VAL A 932 -15.97 6.85 -6.84
N GLY A 933 -16.23 5.82 -6.01
CA GLY A 933 -16.41 5.95 -4.58
C GLY A 933 -15.08 6.05 -3.84
N GLY A 934 -14.21 5.04 -4.00
CA GLY A 934 -12.88 5.02 -3.41
C GLY A 934 -12.01 6.17 -3.94
N GLY A 935 -11.80 6.22 -5.26
CA GLY A 935 -10.94 7.20 -5.92
C GLY A 935 -11.49 8.62 -5.90
N VAL A 936 -12.55 8.92 -6.66
CA VAL A 936 -12.99 10.30 -6.93
C VAL A 936 -13.59 10.96 -5.69
N LEU A 937 -14.52 10.29 -5.00
CA LEU A 937 -15.11 10.84 -3.77
C LEU A 937 -14.13 10.79 -2.59
N GLY A 938 -13.33 9.72 -2.48
CA GLY A 938 -12.28 9.63 -1.46
C GLY A 938 -11.23 10.73 -1.62
N PHE A 939 -10.67 10.93 -2.82
CA PHE A 939 -9.72 12.02 -3.07
C PHE A 939 -10.32 13.41 -2.80
N PHE A 940 -11.59 13.64 -3.15
CA PHE A 940 -12.26 14.90 -2.86
C PHE A 940 -12.28 15.21 -1.36
N ILE A 941 -12.68 14.24 -0.53
CA ILE A 941 -12.66 14.40 0.93
C ILE A 941 -11.26 14.28 1.53
N ASN A 942 -10.27 13.78 0.79
CA ASN A 942 -8.87 13.64 1.23
C ASN A 942 -8.04 14.92 1.04
N LEU A 943 -8.53 15.96 0.36
CA LEU A 943 -7.83 17.24 0.34
C LEU A 943 -7.91 17.87 1.75
N PRO A 944 -6.80 18.11 2.48
CA PRO A 944 -6.86 18.54 3.88
C PRO A 944 -7.71 19.79 4.12
N VAL A 945 -7.71 20.75 3.19
CA VAL A 945 -8.52 21.96 3.24
C VAL A 945 -10.02 21.70 3.06
N ILE A 946 -10.41 20.67 2.32
CA ILE A 946 -11.81 20.25 2.19
C ILE A 946 -12.18 19.43 3.42
N ASN A 947 -11.34 18.45 3.78
CA ASN A 947 -11.54 17.58 4.94
C ASN A 947 -11.69 18.39 6.23
N TYR A 948 -10.95 19.48 6.41
CA TYR A 948 -11.08 20.33 7.60
C TYR A 948 -12.52 20.85 7.85
N TYR A 949 -13.32 21.07 6.80
CA TYR A 949 -14.75 21.44 6.92
C TYR A 949 -15.71 20.27 6.72
N GLU A 950 -15.32 19.25 5.95
CA GLU A 950 -16.13 18.08 5.61
C GLU A 950 -16.07 16.96 6.65
N HIS A 951 -14.98 16.84 7.41
CA HIS A 951 -14.70 15.70 8.28
C HIS A 951 -15.86 15.45 9.25
N GLY A 952 -16.50 14.29 9.10
CA GLY A 952 -17.69 13.93 9.87
C GLY A 952 -19.02 14.41 9.28
N THR A 953 -19.13 14.65 7.97
CA THR A 953 -20.38 15.09 7.31
C THR A 953 -20.95 14.04 6.34
N TYR A 954 -22.04 14.40 5.63
CA TYR A 954 -22.71 13.53 4.67
C TYR A 954 -21.89 13.20 3.41
N LEU A 955 -20.80 13.91 3.10
CA LEU A 955 -19.91 13.49 2.00
C LEU A 955 -19.11 12.24 2.40
N THR A 956 -18.67 12.14 3.66
CA THR A 956 -18.12 10.90 4.25
C THR A 956 -19.14 9.76 4.14
N VAL A 957 -20.45 10.01 4.36
CA VAL A 957 -21.51 9.00 4.16
C VAL A 957 -21.59 8.56 2.70
N ALA A 958 -21.55 9.50 1.76
CA ALA A 958 -21.60 9.22 0.32
C ALA A 958 -20.40 8.41 -0.15
N HIS A 959 -19.18 8.81 0.25
CA HIS A 959 -17.96 8.05 0.03
C HIS A 959 -18.10 6.64 0.62
N ALA A 960 -18.39 6.50 1.92
CA ALA A 960 -18.47 5.20 2.59
C ALA A 960 -19.47 4.22 1.96
N HIS A 961 -20.63 4.67 1.49
CA HIS A 961 -21.57 3.79 0.78
C HIS A 961 -21.04 3.38 -0.60
N THR A 962 -20.42 4.31 -1.33
CA THR A 962 -19.93 4.07 -2.70
C THR A 962 -18.60 3.32 -2.74
N SER A 963 -17.74 3.42 -1.72
CA SER A 963 -16.55 2.60 -1.55
C SER A 963 -16.87 1.25 -0.91
N LEU A 964 -17.45 1.19 0.30
CA LEU A 964 -17.63 -0.07 1.02
C LEU A 964 -18.59 -1.03 0.30
N PHE A 965 -19.80 -0.57 -0.06
CA PHE A 965 -20.73 -1.40 -0.80
C PHE A 965 -20.38 -1.46 -2.29
N GLY A 966 -20.07 -0.31 -2.91
CA GLY A 966 -19.81 -0.25 -4.34
C GLY A 966 -18.58 -1.04 -4.77
N ALA A 967 -17.42 -0.86 -4.11
CA ALA A 967 -16.22 -1.65 -4.39
C ALA A 967 -16.30 -3.04 -3.75
N PHE A 968 -16.08 -3.14 -2.43
CA PHE A 968 -15.93 -4.44 -1.75
C PHE A 968 -17.22 -5.26 -1.71
N GLY A 969 -18.38 -4.61 -1.55
CA GLY A 969 -19.68 -5.27 -1.52
C GLY A 969 -20.04 -5.94 -2.84
N LEU A 970 -20.04 -5.21 -3.97
CA LEU A 970 -20.30 -5.81 -5.28
C LEU A 970 -19.31 -6.94 -5.60
N LEU A 971 -18.04 -6.78 -5.21
CA LEU A 971 -17.02 -7.79 -5.47
C LEU A 971 -17.25 -9.08 -4.67
N ALA A 972 -17.61 -8.95 -3.38
CA ALA A 972 -17.98 -10.06 -2.53
C ALA A 972 -19.24 -10.78 -3.07
N LEU A 973 -20.24 -10.04 -3.58
CA LEU A 973 -21.39 -10.62 -4.28
C LEU A 973 -20.99 -11.35 -5.58
N GLY A 974 -20.00 -10.84 -6.32
CA GLY A 974 -19.41 -11.50 -7.48
C GLY A 974 -18.77 -12.83 -7.14
N LEU A 975 -17.92 -12.86 -6.10
CA LEU A 975 -17.32 -14.08 -5.55
C LEU A 975 -18.36 -15.08 -5.04
N GLY A 976 -19.39 -14.62 -4.32
CA GLY A 976 -20.51 -15.47 -3.91
C GLY A 976 -21.28 -16.06 -5.10
N THR A 977 -21.46 -15.28 -6.17
CA THR A 977 -22.07 -15.74 -7.42
C THR A 977 -21.18 -16.75 -8.14
N TYR A 978 -19.85 -16.58 -8.13
CA TYR A 978 -18.88 -17.53 -8.68
C TYR A 978 -18.94 -18.89 -7.97
N ILE A 979 -18.86 -18.89 -6.63
CA ILE A 979 -18.98 -20.11 -5.80
C ILE A 979 -20.28 -20.86 -6.16
N LEU A 980 -21.40 -20.15 -6.26
CA LEU A 980 -22.68 -20.77 -6.64
C LEU A 980 -22.73 -21.22 -8.10
N ARG A 981 -22.06 -20.53 -9.03
CA ARG A 981 -21.99 -20.95 -10.45
C ARG A 981 -21.24 -22.26 -10.61
N VAL A 982 -20.19 -22.48 -9.82
CA VAL A 982 -19.38 -23.70 -9.81
C VAL A 982 -20.12 -24.85 -9.11
N VAL A 983 -20.84 -24.59 -8.01
CA VAL A 983 -21.53 -25.64 -7.23
C VAL A 983 -22.90 -26.04 -7.82
N THR A 984 -23.53 -25.18 -8.63
CA THR A 984 -24.85 -25.46 -9.21
C THR A 984 -24.72 -26.13 -10.59
N PRO A 985 -25.37 -27.29 -10.82
CA PRO A 985 -25.38 -27.94 -12.12
C PRO A 985 -25.90 -27.02 -13.22
N GLU A 986 -25.34 -27.12 -14.42
CA GLU A 986 -25.63 -26.25 -15.56
C GLU A 986 -27.14 -26.22 -15.89
N ALA A 987 -27.79 -27.38 -15.87
CA ALA A 987 -29.24 -27.53 -16.11
C ALA A 987 -30.15 -26.86 -15.05
N ALA A 988 -29.59 -26.40 -13.92
CA ALA A 988 -30.30 -25.74 -12.82
C ALA A 988 -29.87 -24.27 -12.61
N TRP A 989 -28.96 -23.74 -13.42
CA TRP A 989 -28.48 -22.36 -13.32
C TRP A 989 -29.51 -21.37 -13.90
N ASP A 990 -29.95 -20.41 -13.07
CA ASP A 990 -30.85 -19.31 -13.43
C ASP A 990 -30.19 -17.95 -13.13
N PRO A 991 -29.56 -17.30 -14.12
CA PRO A 991 -28.85 -16.03 -13.91
C PRO A 991 -29.79 -14.86 -13.57
N THR A 992 -31.11 -15.02 -13.68
CA THR A 992 -32.09 -13.93 -13.51
C THR A 992 -31.99 -13.26 -12.15
N TRP A 993 -31.82 -14.05 -11.08
CA TRP A 993 -31.75 -13.54 -9.71
C TRP A 993 -30.51 -12.67 -9.47
N PHE A 994 -29.35 -13.14 -9.95
CA PHE A 994 -28.07 -12.43 -9.78
C PHE A 994 -27.96 -11.21 -10.70
N ARG A 995 -28.48 -11.30 -11.94
CA ARG A 995 -28.60 -10.16 -12.87
C ARG A 995 -29.56 -9.10 -12.32
N GLY A 996 -30.66 -9.52 -11.69
CA GLY A 996 -31.58 -8.65 -10.97
C GLY A 996 -30.91 -7.97 -9.78
N ALA A 997 -30.21 -8.74 -8.94
CA ALA A 997 -29.45 -8.22 -7.80
C ALA A 997 -28.42 -7.16 -8.22
N PHE A 998 -27.61 -7.44 -9.25
CA PHE A 998 -26.61 -6.51 -9.78
C PHE A 998 -27.23 -5.16 -10.16
N TRP A 999 -28.28 -5.15 -10.99
CA TRP A 999 -28.88 -3.90 -11.46
C TRP A 999 -29.64 -3.17 -10.36
N LEU A 1000 -30.37 -3.88 -9.50
CA LEU A 1000 -31.13 -3.27 -8.40
C LEU A 1000 -30.22 -2.59 -7.38
N THR A 1001 -29.10 -3.21 -7.00
CA THR A 1001 -28.16 -2.60 -6.05
C THR A 1001 -27.40 -1.43 -6.69
N ASN A 1002 -26.94 -1.55 -7.94
CA ASN A 1002 -26.25 -0.45 -8.63
C ASN A 1002 -27.17 0.76 -8.85
N VAL A 1003 -28.40 0.54 -9.35
CA VAL A 1003 -29.38 1.63 -9.52
C VAL A 1003 -29.75 2.24 -8.17
N GLY A 1004 -29.92 1.42 -7.13
CA GLY A 1004 -30.16 1.90 -5.76
C GLY A 1004 -29.03 2.79 -5.25
N LEU A 1005 -27.77 2.37 -5.43
CA LEU A 1005 -26.58 3.11 -5.02
C LEU A 1005 -26.42 4.44 -5.77
N VAL A 1006 -26.63 4.46 -7.09
CA VAL A 1006 -26.62 5.72 -7.86
C VAL A 1006 -27.70 6.67 -7.35
N ILE A 1007 -28.94 6.18 -7.17
CA ILE A 1007 -30.06 7.03 -6.78
C ILE A 1007 -29.88 7.57 -5.34
N MET A 1008 -29.49 6.75 -4.36
CA MET A 1008 -29.28 7.25 -2.99
C MET A 1008 -28.18 8.31 -2.93
N SER A 1009 -27.09 8.12 -3.68
CA SER A 1009 -25.96 9.05 -3.69
C SER A 1009 -26.30 10.36 -4.39
N VAL A 1010 -26.93 10.31 -5.58
CA VAL A 1010 -27.22 11.50 -6.39
C VAL A 1010 -28.46 12.26 -5.91
N ALA A 1011 -29.49 11.57 -5.42
CA ALA A 1011 -30.74 12.20 -4.96
C ALA A 1011 -30.69 12.67 -3.50
N SER A 1012 -29.73 12.20 -2.69
CA SER A 1012 -29.67 12.48 -1.25
C SER A 1012 -28.26 12.74 -0.74
N LEU A 1013 -27.38 11.73 -0.71
CA LEU A 1013 -26.15 11.79 0.10
C LEU A 1013 -25.20 12.91 -0.35
N LEU A 1014 -24.93 13.02 -1.66
CA LEU A 1014 -24.07 14.07 -2.21
C LEU A 1014 -24.70 15.47 -2.07
N PRO A 1015 -25.97 15.72 -2.48
CA PRO A 1015 -26.64 17.00 -2.23
C PRO A 1015 -26.61 17.45 -0.75
N VAL A 1016 -26.99 16.58 0.19
CA VAL A 1016 -26.95 16.91 1.63
C VAL A 1016 -25.52 17.20 2.07
N GLY A 1017 -24.55 16.39 1.64
CA GLY A 1017 -23.14 16.58 1.94
C GLY A 1017 -22.57 17.91 1.43
N PHE A 1018 -22.89 18.34 0.21
CA PHE A 1018 -22.44 19.62 -0.32
C PHE A 1018 -23.09 20.82 0.39
N VAL A 1019 -24.38 20.73 0.74
CA VAL A 1019 -25.04 21.77 1.56
C VAL A 1019 -24.44 21.81 2.96
N GLN A 1020 -24.15 20.65 3.56
CA GLN A 1020 -23.50 20.56 4.88
C GLN A 1020 -22.09 21.14 4.89
N LEU A 1021 -21.29 20.86 3.85
CA LEU A 1021 -19.97 21.46 3.64
C LEU A 1021 -20.06 22.98 3.45
N GLN A 1022 -21.07 23.47 2.72
CA GLN A 1022 -21.30 24.91 2.57
C GLN A 1022 -21.63 25.56 3.92
N THR A 1023 -22.56 25.01 4.69
CA THR A 1023 -22.91 25.49 6.05
C THR A 1023 -21.70 25.42 6.98
N ALA A 1024 -20.90 24.36 6.92
CA ALA A 1024 -19.70 24.23 7.74
C ALA A 1024 -18.70 25.36 7.42
N TYR A 1025 -18.51 25.70 6.14
CA TYR A 1025 -17.63 26.79 5.71
C TYR A 1025 -18.17 28.19 6.04
N GLN A 1026 -19.48 28.42 5.88
CA GLN A 1026 -20.12 29.74 6.03
C GLN A 1026 -20.45 30.09 7.49
N ASP A 1027 -21.06 29.14 8.21
CA ASP A 1027 -21.69 29.39 9.52
C ASP A 1027 -20.94 28.68 10.67
N GLY A 1028 -20.10 27.70 10.35
CA GLY A 1028 -19.29 26.94 11.31
C GLY A 1028 -19.68 25.47 11.39
N TYR A 1029 -18.72 24.61 11.73
CA TYR A 1029 -18.93 23.15 11.74
C TYR A 1029 -20.00 22.72 12.74
N ALA A 1030 -20.07 23.34 13.93
CA ALA A 1030 -21.12 23.05 14.92
C ALA A 1030 -22.56 23.31 14.38
N VAL A 1031 -22.74 24.33 13.53
CA VAL A 1031 -24.03 24.65 12.90
C VAL A 1031 -24.41 23.58 11.87
N ALA A 1032 -23.45 23.18 11.02
CA ALA A 1032 -23.64 22.09 10.04
C ALA A 1032 -23.98 20.73 10.68
N ARG A 1033 -23.61 20.54 11.95
CA ARG A 1033 -23.86 19.32 12.75
C ARG A 1033 -25.09 19.44 13.68
N SER A 1034 -25.78 20.58 13.65
CA SER A 1034 -26.93 20.85 14.52
C SER A 1034 -28.19 20.09 14.10
N LEU A 1035 -29.19 20.03 14.99
CA LEU A 1035 -30.54 19.59 14.62
C LEU A 1035 -31.14 20.51 13.56
N GLU A 1036 -30.95 21.83 13.71
CA GLU A 1036 -31.52 22.85 12.83
C GLU A 1036 -31.13 22.65 11.37
N PHE A 1037 -29.88 22.26 11.08
CA PHE A 1037 -29.43 21.88 9.73
C PHE A 1037 -30.29 20.77 9.11
N TYR A 1038 -30.56 19.71 9.86
CA TYR A 1038 -31.33 18.56 9.36
C TYR A 1038 -32.83 18.83 9.24
N GLU A 1039 -33.38 19.76 10.02
CA GLU A 1039 -34.80 20.14 9.97
C GLU A 1039 -35.12 21.17 8.87
N GLN A 1040 -34.14 21.63 8.09
CA GLN A 1040 -34.38 22.53 6.95
C GLN A 1040 -35.22 21.83 5.87
N ASP A 1041 -36.31 22.45 5.39
CA ASP A 1041 -37.28 21.87 4.43
C ASP A 1041 -36.62 21.18 3.22
N HIS A 1042 -35.56 21.78 2.68
CA HIS A 1042 -34.86 21.26 1.51
C HIS A 1042 -33.93 20.08 1.86
N VAL A 1043 -33.32 20.07 3.04
CA VAL A 1043 -32.55 18.93 3.57
C VAL A 1043 -33.50 17.76 3.86
N GLN A 1044 -34.64 18.00 4.51
CA GLN A 1044 -35.71 17.00 4.71
C GLN A 1044 -36.23 16.42 3.39
N THR A 1045 -36.39 17.24 2.35
CA THR A 1045 -36.78 16.78 1.01
C THR A 1045 -35.73 15.82 0.41
N LEU A 1046 -34.44 16.13 0.55
CA LEU A 1046 -33.34 15.28 0.09
C LEU A 1046 -33.22 13.98 0.91
N LEU A 1047 -33.48 14.03 2.22
CA LEU A 1047 -33.53 12.85 3.09
C LEU A 1047 -34.68 11.91 2.68
N TRP A 1048 -35.88 12.46 2.40
CA TRP A 1048 -36.99 11.68 1.83
C TRP A 1048 -36.67 11.06 0.47
N ALA A 1049 -35.99 11.81 -0.41
CA ALA A 1049 -35.63 11.34 -1.76
C ALA A 1049 -34.73 10.09 -1.74
N ARG A 1050 -33.97 9.88 -0.65
CA ARG A 1050 -33.14 8.69 -0.43
C ARG A 1050 -33.91 7.37 -0.57
N THR A 1051 -35.18 7.35 -0.15
CA THR A 1051 -36.05 6.16 -0.20
C THR A 1051 -36.18 5.55 -1.60
N LEU A 1052 -36.00 6.36 -2.66
CA LEU A 1052 -35.99 5.94 -4.06
C LEU A 1052 -34.77 5.08 -4.42
N GLY A 1053 -33.65 5.23 -3.70
CA GLY A 1053 -32.43 4.43 -3.84
C GLY A 1053 -32.33 3.28 -2.85
N ASP A 1054 -32.80 3.50 -1.61
CA ASP A 1054 -32.84 2.45 -0.57
C ASP A 1054 -33.78 1.29 -0.98
N THR A 1055 -34.91 1.58 -1.66
CA THR A 1055 -35.87 0.54 -2.08
C THR A 1055 -35.28 -0.45 -3.10
N PRO A 1056 -34.67 -0.04 -4.24
CA PRO A 1056 -33.92 -0.94 -5.11
C PRO A 1056 -32.80 -1.69 -4.39
N MET A 1057 -32.07 -1.06 -3.47
CA MET A 1057 -31.00 -1.72 -2.70
C MET A 1057 -31.52 -2.93 -1.91
N ILE A 1058 -32.62 -2.76 -1.16
CA ILE A 1058 -33.27 -3.85 -0.41
C ILE A 1058 -33.76 -4.96 -1.35
N LEU A 1059 -34.39 -4.60 -2.47
CA LEU A 1059 -34.86 -5.57 -3.47
C LEU A 1059 -33.69 -6.35 -4.10
N GLY A 1060 -32.54 -5.70 -4.31
CA GLY A 1060 -31.32 -6.33 -4.80
C GLY A 1060 -30.72 -7.33 -3.79
N ALA A 1061 -30.66 -6.96 -2.51
CA ALA A 1061 -30.24 -7.84 -1.42
C ALA A 1061 -31.14 -9.09 -1.30
N LEU A 1062 -32.47 -8.89 -1.41
CA LEU A 1062 -33.46 -9.98 -1.43
C LEU A 1062 -33.29 -10.88 -2.67
N ALA A 1063 -33.10 -10.29 -3.86
CA ALA A 1063 -32.90 -11.04 -5.09
C ALA A 1063 -31.64 -11.93 -5.03
N PHE A 1064 -30.52 -11.39 -4.53
CA PHE A 1064 -29.29 -12.17 -4.31
C PHE A 1064 -29.52 -13.33 -3.34
N THR A 1065 -30.16 -13.06 -2.19
CA THR A 1065 -30.40 -14.06 -1.14
C THR A 1065 -31.32 -15.18 -1.61
N ILE A 1066 -32.42 -14.85 -2.30
CA ILE A 1066 -33.34 -15.83 -2.88
C ILE A 1066 -32.64 -16.63 -3.98
N GLY A 1067 -31.83 -15.97 -4.83
CA GLY A 1067 -30.98 -16.62 -5.81
C GLY A 1067 -30.05 -17.65 -5.16
N ALA A 1068 -29.29 -17.25 -4.15
CA ALA A 1068 -28.34 -18.09 -3.43
C ALA A 1068 -29.00 -19.33 -2.80
N ILE A 1069 -30.13 -19.16 -2.12
CA ILE A 1069 -30.87 -20.27 -1.51
C ILE A 1069 -31.38 -21.26 -2.58
N ARG A 1070 -31.93 -20.77 -3.70
CA ARG A 1070 -32.46 -21.62 -4.77
C ARG A 1070 -31.37 -22.45 -5.44
N HIS A 1071 -30.25 -21.83 -5.78
CA HIS A 1071 -29.12 -22.46 -6.46
C HIS A 1071 -28.45 -23.52 -5.57
N LEU A 1072 -28.16 -23.19 -4.31
CA LEU A 1072 -27.60 -24.16 -3.35
C LEU A 1072 -28.56 -25.33 -3.06
N TYR A 1073 -29.87 -25.08 -3.04
CA TYR A 1073 -30.86 -26.15 -2.87
C TYR A 1073 -30.95 -27.07 -4.10
N ALA A 1074 -30.79 -26.54 -5.31
CA ALA A 1074 -30.70 -27.34 -6.53
C ALA A 1074 -29.44 -28.23 -6.54
N ALA A 1075 -28.28 -27.68 -6.19
CA ALA A 1075 -27.02 -28.43 -6.04
C ALA A 1075 -27.11 -29.58 -5.01
N ARG A 1076 -27.95 -29.41 -3.97
CA ARG A 1076 -28.25 -30.48 -3.00
C ARG A 1076 -29.09 -31.61 -3.59
N GLN A 1077 -29.97 -31.32 -4.55
CA GLN A 1077 -30.84 -32.34 -5.13
C GLN A 1077 -30.11 -33.23 -6.13
N SER A 1078 -29.22 -32.66 -6.95
CA SER A 1078 -28.36 -33.41 -7.88
C SER A 1078 -27.40 -34.36 -7.15
N SER A 1079 -26.78 -33.90 -6.06
CA SER A 1079 -25.88 -34.71 -5.23
C SER A 1079 -26.57 -35.84 -4.43
N LEU A 1080 -27.91 -35.85 -4.37
CA LEU A 1080 -28.71 -36.92 -3.75
C LEU A 1080 -29.25 -37.95 -4.75
N VAL A 1081 -29.10 -37.72 -6.06
CA VAL A 1081 -29.39 -38.75 -7.07
C VAL A 1081 -28.16 -39.66 -7.19
N PRO A 1082 -28.23 -40.94 -6.80
CA PRO A 1082 -27.12 -41.85 -7.04
C PRO A 1082 -26.94 -41.99 -8.55
N THR A 1083 -25.74 -41.70 -9.05
CA THR A 1083 -25.34 -41.97 -10.43
C THR A 1083 -25.40 -43.48 -10.67
N GLY A 1084 -26.55 -43.95 -11.16
CA GLY A 1084 -26.76 -45.33 -11.54
C GLY A 1084 -25.82 -45.70 -12.68
N THR A 1085 -24.79 -46.47 -12.36
CA THR A 1085 -24.02 -47.35 -13.26
C THR A 1085 -24.02 -46.95 -14.75
N ASN A 1086 -23.04 -46.15 -15.18
CA ASN A 1086 -22.65 -46.12 -16.60
C ASN A 1086 -21.12 -46.05 -16.75
N SER A 1087 -20.58 -47.18 -17.24
CA SER A 1087 -19.25 -47.36 -17.87
C SER A 1087 -18.04 -46.65 -17.29
N SER A 1088 -17.33 -47.33 -16.38
CA SER A 1088 -15.90 -47.17 -16.16
C SER A 1088 -15.06 -47.66 -17.35
N THR A 1089 -15.14 -46.99 -18.52
CA THR A 1089 -14.40 -47.40 -19.73
C THR A 1089 -14.13 -46.30 -20.78
N SER A 1090 -13.68 -45.08 -20.41
CA SER A 1090 -13.14 -44.12 -21.42
C SER A 1090 -12.19 -43.02 -20.90
N LYS A 1091 -11.22 -43.34 -20.02
CA LYS A 1091 -10.12 -42.40 -19.65
C LYS A 1091 -8.73 -43.05 -19.64
N ARG A 1092 -8.46 -43.98 -20.59
CA ARG A 1092 -7.13 -44.62 -20.73
C ARG A 1092 -6.76 -45.02 -22.17
N ALA A 1093 -6.95 -44.11 -23.13
CA ALA A 1093 -6.63 -44.37 -24.54
C ALA A 1093 -6.25 -43.11 -25.36
N ASN A 1094 -5.50 -42.14 -24.82
CA ASN A 1094 -4.73 -41.22 -25.69
C ASN A 1094 -3.57 -40.49 -24.98
N ARG A 1095 -2.47 -41.22 -24.69
CA ARG A 1095 -1.13 -40.64 -24.46
C ARG A 1095 -0.08 -41.75 -24.58
N GLY A 1096 0.94 -41.54 -25.42
CA GLY A 1096 2.15 -42.37 -25.46
C GLY A 1096 2.06 -43.68 -26.26
N ARG A 1097 2.16 -43.59 -27.58
CA ARG A 1097 2.75 -44.66 -28.41
C ARG A 1097 3.85 -44.02 -29.24
N ASP A 1098 5.10 -44.21 -28.79
CA ASP A 1098 6.31 -44.36 -29.62
C ASP A 1098 7.58 -44.34 -28.76
N SER A 1099 8.00 -45.53 -28.28
CA SER A 1099 9.42 -45.88 -28.13
C SER A 1099 9.62 -47.38 -27.84
N GLU A 1100 10.25 -48.05 -28.81
CA GLU A 1100 11.25 -49.13 -28.67
C GLU A 1100 10.96 -50.45 -27.91
N THR A 1101 10.80 -51.50 -28.72
CA THR A 1101 11.50 -52.81 -28.68
C THR A 1101 11.45 -53.73 -27.43
N GLY A 1102 11.05 -54.98 -27.66
CA GLY A 1102 11.74 -56.13 -27.02
C GLY A 1102 10.89 -57.36 -26.64
N ARG A 1103 11.14 -58.47 -27.35
CA ARG A 1103 10.87 -59.89 -26.99
C ARG A 1103 9.42 -60.42 -26.87
N GLU A 1104 9.09 -61.26 -27.85
CA GLU A 1104 8.65 -62.67 -27.70
C GLU A 1104 7.89 -63.06 -26.41
N SER A 1105 6.64 -63.54 -26.52
CA SER A 1105 6.40 -64.98 -26.73
C SER A 1105 4.95 -65.33 -27.11
N GLN A 1106 4.77 -66.59 -27.54
CA GLN A 1106 3.52 -67.29 -27.88
C GLN A 1106 2.51 -67.30 -26.70
N GLY A 1107 1.19 -67.50 -26.86
CA GLY A 1107 0.37 -67.77 -28.04
C GLY A 1107 -1.06 -68.21 -27.63
N ASP A 1108 -1.89 -68.58 -28.61
CA ASP A 1108 -3.15 -69.35 -28.51
C ASP A 1108 -4.40 -68.81 -27.78
N ASN A 1109 -5.34 -68.35 -28.61
CA ASN A 1109 -6.70 -68.93 -28.82
C ASN A 1109 -7.83 -68.85 -27.77
N HIS A 1110 -8.84 -68.06 -28.17
CA HIS A 1110 -10.29 -68.40 -28.21
C HIS A 1110 -11.14 -68.31 -26.91
N PRO A 1111 -12.49 -68.17 -27.03
CA PRO A 1111 -13.17 -67.08 -26.32
C PRO A 1111 -14.38 -67.51 -25.47
N LEU A 1112 -14.87 -66.58 -24.65
CA LEU A 1112 -16.29 -66.41 -24.30
C LEU A 1112 -16.56 -64.96 -23.87
#